data_AF-A0A250XH43-F1
#
_entry.id   AF-A0A250XH43-F1
#
_cell.length_a   1.000
_cell.length_b   1.000
_cell.length_c   1.000
_cell.angle_alpha   90.00
_cell.angle_beta   90.00
_cell.angle_gamma   90.00
#
_symmetry.space_group_name_H-M   'P 1'
#
loop_
_entity.id
_entity.type
_entity.pdbx_description
1 polymer ?
#
loop_
_entity_poly.entity_id
_entity_poly.type
_entity_poly.pdbx_seq_one_letter_code
_entity_poly.pdbx_strand_id
1 'polypeptide(L)'
;MSARARSKLVRLLADLDPGDSLQLDENSIAQNRDELLDIDDSATQSSDVTEDTDQASPRQSLMNTHRFMQLEKTSVQLLNENRTLKLQNKELMQQSERQASELRSQLRSVLSEIEQRQREVESRAPLMATRIEDYKDRLKELRISETQYQELLNMPQEGLHVLDQIKVAMYKQTRDLSREAEQLRLALADSKDSASRLEEEVGILKIEAARASAALVEREREAVTSSEALQARVSRLSSELEQALIRAELNSAKGQMYDELRLKAERLEQEVSRLLVVEATFKRMESQFREEEKLHRQRDHSVEMLHMDKAYLTKQVEFMAEQQRKTHSELEMRESQVSELQRTRNEMYEKLVEAENGRARYDEARLHKELAQLQASTHSDLERIRLETAETYEREARLLRELRDQAVEEASRAKIALSELQTVHDRTSSVQGELQRKLESQVVELQADLRQKAFEVSHLRVVMGEKEGLLAQSGMQVELLQDKLQVLRERCYALEAAQSVTPHPVTSSVKTVPSESERPGRALSEDAGALAVHATALAALKKEKAELLSRISDLELRLQAAEVSLSKVGQPHAFLLQQLTDAKNKVEVAEQRSQVAKAKMVELESQLQQVRDERDAMRNDMDAVLTHRAGLEEMKRVVMRAVGGNLSGAAGLVPTHSSDGAVHTLSTTSPVLYFQGAGLHGSTTIMRG
;
A
#
# COMPACT_ATOMS: atom_id res chain seq x y z
N MET A 1 -16.67 48.91 -94.49
CA MET A 1 -16.08 49.42 -95.75
C MET A 1 -17.10 49.40 -96.90
N SER A 2 -18.17 50.21 -96.84
CA SER A 2 -19.06 50.50 -98.00
C SER A 2 -19.96 51.72 -97.72
N ALA A 3 -19.37 52.81 -97.21
CA ALA A 3 -20.13 53.96 -96.69
C ALA A 3 -19.53 55.35 -97.01
N ARG A 4 -18.36 55.42 -97.66
CA ARG A 4 -17.61 56.68 -97.88
C ARG A 4 -17.78 57.29 -99.29
N ALA A 5 -18.65 56.71 -100.12
CA ALA A 5 -18.76 57.03 -101.56
C ALA A 5 -20.13 57.61 -102.02
N ARG A 6 -21.04 57.97 -101.09
CA ARG A 6 -22.33 58.63 -101.44
C ARG A 6 -22.53 60.01 -100.82
N SER A 7 -21.61 60.48 -99.97
CA SER A 7 -21.77 61.73 -99.20
C SER A 7 -21.34 63.02 -99.95
N LYS A 8 -20.84 62.91 -101.19
CA LYS A 8 -20.25 64.05 -101.94
C LYS A 8 -21.07 64.55 -103.14
N LEU A 9 -22.32 64.08 -103.28
CA LEU A 9 -23.23 64.46 -104.38
C LEU A 9 -24.56 65.11 -103.93
N VAL A 10 -24.80 65.24 -102.63
CA VAL A 10 -26.05 65.78 -102.05
C VAL A 10 -25.82 67.17 -101.42
N ARG A 11 -24.89 67.96 -101.97
CA ARG A 11 -24.47 69.24 -101.38
C ARG A 11 -24.06 70.32 -102.40
N LEU A 12 -24.60 70.23 -103.62
CA LEU A 12 -24.43 71.18 -104.72
C LEU A 12 -25.75 71.42 -105.49
N LEU A 13 -26.90 71.20 -104.83
CA LEU A 13 -28.25 71.37 -105.41
C LEU A 13 -29.23 71.98 -104.38
N ALA A 14 -28.77 72.97 -103.62
CA ALA A 14 -29.57 73.71 -102.66
C ALA A 14 -28.97 75.11 -102.45
N ASP A 15 -29.20 76.01 -103.42
CA ASP A 15 -29.00 77.47 -103.35
C ASP A 15 -29.57 78.12 -104.64
N LEU A 16 -30.90 78.13 -104.79
CA LEU A 16 -31.64 78.97 -105.75
C LEU A 16 -33.06 79.25 -105.23
N ASP A 17 -33.27 80.45 -104.71
CA ASP A 17 -34.61 80.95 -104.36
C ASP A 17 -35.41 81.35 -105.63
N PRO A 18 -36.67 80.91 -105.79
CA PRO A 18 -37.53 81.33 -106.88
C PRO A 18 -38.39 82.55 -106.46
N GLY A 19 -37.84 83.76 -106.55
CA GLY A 19 -38.61 84.95 -106.18
C GLY A 19 -37.95 86.31 -106.37
N ASP A 20 -37.88 86.81 -107.61
CA ASP A 20 -38.08 88.24 -107.84
C ASP A 20 -38.72 88.52 -109.20
N SER A 21 -39.41 89.65 -109.32
CA SER A 21 -40.27 89.98 -110.46
C SER A 21 -39.61 90.94 -111.46
N LEU A 22 -39.61 90.58 -112.74
CA LEU A 22 -39.24 91.47 -113.84
C LEU A 22 -40.40 91.61 -114.84
N GLN A 23 -40.97 92.81 -114.90
CA GLN A 23 -41.82 93.24 -116.01
C GLN A 23 -40.93 93.84 -117.10
N LEU A 24 -41.01 93.34 -118.33
CA LEU A 24 -40.69 94.10 -119.54
C LEU A 24 -41.66 93.67 -120.65
N ASP A 25 -42.19 94.65 -121.38
CA ASP A 25 -43.04 94.41 -122.55
C ASP A 25 -42.18 94.05 -123.77
N GLU A 26 -42.53 92.97 -124.48
CA GLU A 26 -42.04 92.72 -125.83
C GLU A 26 -43.12 93.02 -126.87
N ASN A 27 -42.84 93.93 -127.81
CA ASN A 27 -43.71 94.14 -128.96
C ASN A 27 -42.94 94.75 -130.15
N SER A 28 -43.20 94.23 -131.36
CA SER A 28 -42.80 94.79 -132.67
C SER A 28 -41.31 94.78 -133.12
N ILE A 29 -40.85 93.61 -133.57
CA ILE A 29 -40.52 93.30 -134.99
C ILE A 29 -39.53 94.21 -135.77
N ALA A 30 -38.49 93.54 -136.33
CA ALA A 30 -37.57 93.94 -137.44
C ALA A 30 -36.55 95.06 -137.13
N GLN A 31 -35.29 95.01 -137.60
CA GLN A 31 -34.74 94.47 -138.85
C GLN A 31 -33.31 93.85 -138.67
N ASN A 32 -32.74 93.25 -139.73
CA ASN A 32 -31.33 93.29 -140.21
C ASN A 32 -30.14 93.48 -139.20
N ARG A 33 -28.98 92.80 -139.28
CA ARG A 33 -28.40 91.74 -140.14
C ARG A 33 -26.97 91.40 -139.61
N ASP A 34 -26.29 90.38 -140.17
CA ASP A 34 -24.82 90.09 -140.08
C ASP A 34 -24.32 89.57 -138.69
N GLU A 35 -23.72 88.36 -138.58
CA GLU A 35 -22.28 87.96 -138.71
C GLU A 35 -21.38 88.40 -137.52
N LEU A 36 -20.41 87.64 -136.96
CA LEU A 36 -19.93 86.23 -137.06
C LEU A 36 -18.88 85.96 -135.92
N LEU A 37 -18.39 84.72 -135.76
CA LEU A 37 -17.12 84.26 -135.10
C LEU A 37 -17.11 83.84 -133.60
N ASP A 38 -17.25 82.52 -133.39
CA ASP A 38 -16.27 81.54 -132.86
C ASP A 38 -15.03 82.01 -132.04
N ILE A 39 -14.72 81.33 -130.91
CA ILE A 39 -13.51 80.47 -130.69
C ILE A 39 -13.39 79.96 -129.22
N ASP A 40 -12.82 78.76 -129.06
CA ASP A 40 -12.52 77.98 -127.83
C ASP A 40 -11.30 78.56 -127.02
N ASP A 41 -10.68 77.96 -125.98
CA ASP A 41 -10.74 76.64 -125.31
C ASP A 41 -10.06 76.72 -123.89
N SER A 42 -9.94 75.56 -123.21
CA SER A 42 -8.83 75.10 -122.35
C SER A 42 -9.09 74.88 -120.85
N ALA A 43 -8.41 73.88 -120.27
CA ALA A 43 -8.53 73.42 -118.89
C ALA A 43 -7.24 72.73 -118.39
N THR A 44 -6.97 72.72 -117.07
CA THR A 44 -5.93 71.82 -116.46
C THR A 44 -6.02 71.70 -114.92
N GLN A 45 -5.73 70.49 -114.39
CA GLN A 45 -5.01 70.18 -113.12
C GLN A 45 -5.66 70.58 -111.74
N SER A 46 -5.30 70.00 -110.58
CA SER A 46 -4.74 68.67 -110.19
C SER A 46 -4.78 68.48 -108.65
N SER A 47 -4.58 67.24 -108.14
CA SER A 47 -4.16 66.88 -106.76
C SER A 47 -5.12 67.27 -105.59
N ASP A 48 -5.06 66.73 -104.36
CA ASP A 48 -3.96 66.07 -103.62
C ASP A 48 -4.44 64.98 -102.60
N VAL A 49 -3.53 64.45 -101.76
CA VAL A 49 -3.64 63.20 -100.96
C VAL A 49 -3.52 63.41 -99.44
N THR A 50 -4.17 62.56 -98.63
CA THR A 50 -3.66 62.09 -97.30
C THR A 50 -4.51 60.92 -96.74
N GLU A 51 -3.88 59.81 -96.39
CA GLU A 51 -4.37 58.79 -95.44
C GLU A 51 -3.19 58.25 -94.63
N ASP A 52 -3.42 57.87 -93.37
CA ASP A 52 -2.41 57.33 -92.46
C ASP A 52 -2.99 56.13 -91.67
N THR A 53 -2.30 54.98 -91.79
CA THR A 53 -1.73 54.13 -90.71
C THR A 53 -2.53 53.90 -89.38
N ASP A 54 -2.52 52.74 -88.71
CA ASP A 54 -1.92 51.42 -89.02
C ASP A 54 -2.49 50.26 -88.11
N GLN A 55 -1.86 49.08 -88.20
CA GLN A 55 -1.82 47.96 -87.23
C GLN A 55 -2.89 46.85 -87.33
N ALA A 56 -2.52 45.65 -86.86
CA ALA A 56 -3.05 44.38 -87.36
C ALA A 56 -3.09 43.23 -86.31
N SER A 57 -3.64 42.06 -86.67
CA SER A 57 -3.44 40.80 -85.93
C SER A 57 -3.63 39.51 -86.76
N PRO A 58 -2.97 38.38 -86.39
CA PRO A 58 -2.56 37.37 -87.38
C PRO A 58 -3.43 36.09 -87.39
N ARG A 59 -4.61 36.13 -88.04
CA ARG A 59 -5.32 34.90 -88.47
C ARG A 59 -5.75 34.87 -89.95
N GLN A 60 -5.68 35.99 -90.66
CA GLN A 60 -6.14 36.09 -92.05
C GLN A 60 -5.11 35.63 -93.10
N SER A 61 -3.82 35.57 -92.75
CA SER A 61 -2.71 35.35 -93.69
C SER A 61 -2.90 34.17 -94.66
N LEU A 62 -3.31 33.00 -94.15
CA LEU A 62 -3.48 31.79 -94.96
C LEU A 62 -4.75 31.76 -95.83
N MET A 63 -5.77 32.59 -95.55
CA MET A 63 -6.87 32.80 -96.49
C MET A 63 -6.56 33.91 -97.50
N ASN A 64 -5.79 34.91 -97.10
CA ASN A 64 -5.44 36.04 -97.97
C ASN A 64 -4.60 35.59 -99.18
N THR A 65 -3.67 34.64 -99.03
CA THR A 65 -2.87 34.13 -100.16
C THR A 65 -3.71 33.44 -101.24
N HIS A 66 -4.68 32.60 -100.85
CA HIS A 66 -5.54 31.89 -101.81
C HIS A 66 -6.53 32.86 -102.49
N ARG A 67 -7.01 33.86 -101.74
CA ARG A 67 -7.87 34.93 -102.26
C ARG A 67 -7.11 35.89 -103.19
N PHE A 68 -5.84 36.15 -102.93
CA PHE A 68 -4.97 37.01 -103.73
C PHE A 68 -4.75 36.43 -105.14
N MET A 69 -4.38 35.16 -105.29
CA MET A 69 -4.22 34.54 -106.62
C MET A 69 -5.52 34.51 -107.43
N GLN A 70 -6.68 34.37 -106.79
CA GLN A 70 -7.98 34.49 -107.47
C GLN A 70 -8.21 35.92 -107.97
N LEU A 71 -7.92 36.93 -107.14
CA LEU A 71 -8.06 38.34 -107.48
C LEU A 71 -7.11 38.75 -108.63
N GLU A 72 -5.84 38.36 -108.60
CA GLU A 72 -4.89 38.63 -109.69
C GLU A 72 -5.40 38.06 -111.02
N LYS A 73 -5.86 36.80 -111.03
CA LYS A 73 -6.37 36.15 -112.24
C LYS A 73 -7.60 36.90 -112.81
N THR A 74 -8.53 37.33 -111.96
CA THR A 74 -9.67 38.16 -112.40
C THR A 74 -9.25 39.56 -112.87
N SER A 75 -8.24 40.17 -112.24
CA SER A 75 -7.74 41.50 -112.61
C SER A 75 -7.13 41.51 -114.02
N VAL A 76 -6.34 40.49 -114.36
CA VAL A 76 -5.75 40.34 -115.71
C VAL A 76 -6.81 40.09 -116.79
N GLN A 77 -7.89 39.36 -116.47
CA GLN A 77 -9.02 39.18 -117.40
C GLN A 77 -9.74 40.51 -117.65
N LEU A 78 -10.14 41.21 -116.58
CA LEU A 78 -10.83 42.50 -116.66
C LEU A 78 -10.00 43.58 -117.39
N LEU A 79 -8.67 43.60 -117.22
CA LEU A 79 -7.80 44.53 -117.93
C LEU A 79 -7.75 44.30 -119.45
N ASN A 80 -7.88 43.04 -119.90
CA ASN A 80 -7.92 42.72 -121.32
C ASN A 80 -9.30 43.03 -121.93
N GLU A 81 -10.38 42.72 -121.22
CA GLU A 81 -11.75 43.09 -121.60
C GLU A 81 -11.93 44.62 -121.68
N ASN A 82 -11.34 45.37 -120.74
CA ASN A 82 -11.40 46.84 -120.76
C ASN A 82 -10.63 47.43 -121.95
N ARG A 83 -9.60 46.74 -122.47
CA ARG A 83 -8.85 47.16 -123.66
C ARG A 83 -9.62 46.90 -124.96
N THR A 84 -10.29 45.74 -125.10
CA THR A 84 -11.09 45.44 -126.30
C THR A 84 -12.30 46.36 -126.42
N LEU A 85 -13.03 46.60 -125.33
CA LEU A 85 -14.18 47.51 -125.29
C LEU A 85 -13.81 48.97 -125.64
N LYS A 86 -12.58 49.41 -125.31
CA LYS A 86 -12.08 50.76 -125.67
C LYS A 86 -11.77 50.91 -127.16
N LEU A 87 -11.30 49.85 -127.82
CA LEU A 87 -11.11 49.86 -129.28
C LEU A 87 -12.46 49.90 -130.01
N GLN A 88 -13.40 49.03 -129.62
CA GLN A 88 -14.74 48.96 -130.23
C GLN A 88 -15.52 50.28 -130.14
N ASN A 89 -15.48 50.98 -129.00
CA ASN A 89 -16.11 52.31 -128.87
C ASN A 89 -15.49 53.36 -129.82
N LYS A 90 -14.17 53.30 -130.05
CA LYS A 90 -13.49 54.25 -130.94
C LYS A 90 -13.87 54.03 -132.41
N GLU A 91 -14.06 52.78 -132.83
CA GLU A 91 -14.48 52.43 -134.18
C GLU A 91 -15.93 52.84 -134.47
N LEU A 92 -16.85 52.67 -133.50
CA LEU A 92 -18.26 53.07 -133.63
C LEU A 92 -18.43 54.59 -133.82
N MET A 93 -17.72 55.41 -133.05
CA MET A 93 -17.76 56.88 -133.20
C MET A 93 -17.39 57.32 -134.63
N GLN A 94 -16.31 56.77 -135.19
CA GLN A 94 -15.83 57.12 -136.54
C GLN A 94 -16.77 56.67 -137.67
N GLN A 95 -17.71 55.76 -137.41
CA GLN A 95 -18.75 55.39 -138.39
C GLN A 95 -19.91 56.39 -138.37
N SER A 96 -20.34 56.81 -137.17
CA SER A 96 -21.42 57.78 -136.97
C SER A 96 -21.12 59.15 -137.60
N GLU A 97 -19.91 59.66 -137.41
CA GLU A 97 -19.45 60.96 -137.93
C GLU A 97 -19.54 61.05 -139.47
N ARG A 98 -19.26 59.95 -140.17
CA ARG A 98 -19.30 59.89 -141.65
C ARG A 98 -20.74 60.00 -142.16
N GLN A 99 -21.66 59.21 -141.60
CA GLN A 99 -23.08 59.21 -141.98
C GLN A 99 -23.72 60.60 -141.79
N ALA A 100 -23.37 61.30 -140.70
CA ALA A 100 -23.83 62.65 -140.43
C ALA A 100 -23.35 63.68 -141.48
N SER A 101 -22.20 63.45 -142.12
CA SER A 101 -21.67 64.36 -143.17
C SER A 101 -22.38 64.19 -144.51
N GLU A 102 -22.73 62.96 -144.89
CA GLU A 102 -23.35 62.63 -146.19
C GLU A 102 -24.77 63.22 -146.30
N LEU A 103 -25.59 63.03 -145.27
CA LEU A 103 -26.97 63.56 -145.22
C LEU A 103 -27.01 65.10 -145.33
N ARG A 104 -26.01 65.79 -144.77
CA ARG A 104 -25.85 67.26 -144.86
C ARG A 104 -25.44 67.76 -146.24
N SER A 105 -25.10 66.88 -147.18
CA SER A 105 -24.88 67.25 -148.60
C SER A 105 -26.18 67.17 -149.40
N GLN A 106 -26.94 66.09 -149.25
CA GLN A 106 -28.16 65.79 -150.00
C GLN A 106 -29.26 66.84 -149.78
N LEU A 107 -29.46 67.29 -148.54
CA LEU A 107 -30.44 68.33 -148.20
C LEU A 107 -30.20 69.66 -148.93
N ARG A 108 -28.96 69.98 -149.32
CA ARG A 108 -28.63 71.26 -149.97
C ARG A 108 -28.90 71.29 -151.47
N SER A 109 -28.90 70.16 -152.17
CA SER A 109 -29.26 70.14 -153.61
C SER A 109 -30.76 70.30 -153.82
N VAL A 110 -31.59 69.62 -153.01
CA VAL A 110 -33.06 69.62 -153.15
C VAL A 110 -33.66 71.02 -153.01
N LEU A 111 -33.15 71.83 -152.08
CA LEU A 111 -33.60 73.22 -151.90
C LEU A 111 -33.35 74.09 -153.16
N SER A 112 -32.21 73.90 -153.83
CA SER A 112 -31.85 74.64 -155.04
C SER A 112 -32.81 74.40 -156.22
N GLU A 113 -33.37 73.19 -156.35
CA GLU A 113 -34.30 72.85 -157.43
C GLU A 113 -35.69 73.49 -157.25
N ILE A 114 -36.10 73.70 -156.00
CA ILE A 114 -37.42 74.25 -155.66
C ILE A 114 -37.49 75.75 -156.01
N GLU A 115 -36.47 76.52 -155.65
CA GLU A 115 -36.41 77.97 -155.95
C GLU A 115 -36.51 78.27 -157.45
N GLN A 116 -35.88 77.44 -158.29
CA GLN A 116 -35.86 77.66 -159.74
C GLN A 116 -37.26 77.53 -160.34
N ARG A 117 -38.06 76.56 -159.90
CA ARG A 117 -39.43 76.33 -160.39
C ARG A 117 -40.38 77.48 -160.06
N GLN A 118 -40.24 78.12 -158.90
CA GLN A 118 -41.15 79.19 -158.48
C GLN A 118 -41.05 80.42 -159.41
N ARG A 119 -39.81 80.82 -159.76
CA ARG A 119 -39.54 81.98 -160.63
C ARG A 119 -40.14 81.82 -162.04
N GLU A 120 -40.22 80.59 -162.56
CA GLU A 120 -40.86 80.33 -163.86
C GLU A 120 -42.38 80.61 -163.85
N VAL A 121 -43.07 80.26 -162.76
CA VAL A 121 -44.53 80.40 -162.65
C VAL A 121 -44.93 81.86 -162.59
N GLU A 122 -44.23 82.65 -161.76
CA GLU A 122 -44.49 84.08 -161.54
C GLU A 122 -44.39 84.88 -162.85
N SER A 123 -43.46 84.51 -163.74
CA SER A 123 -43.28 85.16 -165.06
C SER A 123 -44.49 85.06 -166.00
N ARG A 124 -45.35 84.04 -165.84
CA ARG A 124 -46.44 83.72 -166.79
C ARG A 124 -47.78 84.33 -166.40
N ALA A 125 -47.95 84.75 -165.15
CA ALA A 125 -49.22 85.25 -164.60
C ALA A 125 -49.81 86.49 -165.32
N PRO A 126 -49.07 87.60 -165.55
CA PRO A 126 -49.69 88.83 -166.07
C PRO A 126 -50.19 88.70 -167.51
N LEU A 127 -49.57 87.84 -168.32
CA LEU A 127 -49.93 87.64 -169.73
C LEU A 127 -51.21 86.80 -169.90
N MET A 128 -51.66 86.12 -168.85
CA MET A 128 -52.97 85.46 -168.82
C MET A 128 -54.07 86.41 -168.31
N ALA A 129 -53.74 87.35 -167.42
CA ALA A 129 -54.70 88.31 -166.89
C ALA A 129 -55.29 89.23 -167.98
N THR A 130 -54.45 89.75 -168.89
CA THR A 130 -54.90 90.60 -170.00
C THR A 130 -55.84 89.86 -170.96
N ARG A 131 -55.51 88.61 -171.33
CA ARG A 131 -56.36 87.76 -172.17
C ARG A 131 -57.74 87.51 -171.54
N ILE A 132 -57.80 87.37 -170.22
CA ILE A 132 -59.07 87.23 -169.49
C ILE A 132 -59.91 88.51 -169.59
N GLU A 133 -59.29 89.69 -169.62
CA GLU A 133 -59.97 90.97 -169.84
C GLU A 133 -60.60 91.04 -171.25
N ASP A 134 -59.83 90.71 -172.30
CA ASP A 134 -60.32 90.64 -173.69
C ASP A 134 -61.55 89.74 -173.84
N TYR A 135 -61.56 88.59 -173.14
CA TYR A 135 -62.70 87.67 -173.14
C TYR A 135 -63.89 88.19 -172.34
N LYS A 136 -63.69 88.87 -171.20
CA LYS A 136 -64.78 89.49 -170.43
C LYS A 136 -65.52 90.52 -171.28
N ASP A 137 -64.81 91.34 -172.05
CA ASP A 137 -65.42 92.40 -172.84
C ASP A 137 -66.29 91.85 -173.97
N ARG A 138 -65.79 90.86 -174.73
CA ARG A 138 -66.58 90.15 -175.74
C ARG A 138 -67.82 89.44 -175.16
N LEU A 139 -67.74 89.00 -173.91
CA LEU A 139 -68.87 88.38 -173.21
C LEU A 139 -69.90 89.38 -172.66
N LYS A 140 -69.62 90.70 -172.62
CA LYS A 140 -70.62 91.71 -172.20
C LYS A 140 -71.78 91.80 -173.18
N GLU A 141 -71.52 91.73 -174.49
CA GLU A 141 -72.52 91.81 -175.56
C GLU A 141 -73.51 90.63 -175.57
N LEU A 142 -73.13 89.50 -174.96
CA LEU A 142 -73.93 88.27 -174.87
C LEU A 142 -74.70 88.15 -173.53
N ARG A 143 -74.60 89.14 -172.63
CA ARG A 143 -75.37 89.15 -171.38
C ARG A 143 -76.74 89.77 -171.59
N ILE A 144 -77.78 89.00 -171.23
CA ILE A 144 -79.17 89.45 -171.14
C ILE A 144 -79.62 89.51 -169.68
N SER A 145 -80.58 90.39 -169.38
CA SER A 145 -81.26 90.41 -168.09
C SER A 145 -82.20 89.20 -167.93
N GLU A 146 -82.63 88.91 -166.71
CA GLU A 146 -83.63 87.87 -166.46
C GLU A 146 -85.00 88.20 -167.11
N THR A 147 -85.32 89.49 -167.29
CA THR A 147 -86.52 89.92 -168.04
C THR A 147 -86.37 89.63 -169.54
N GLN A 148 -85.25 90.02 -170.16
CA GLN A 148 -84.96 89.74 -171.57
C GLN A 148 -84.89 88.23 -171.86
N TYR A 149 -84.37 87.44 -170.91
CA TYR A 149 -84.39 85.98 -170.98
C TYR A 149 -85.81 85.41 -170.99
N GLN A 150 -86.74 85.97 -170.20
CA GLN A 150 -88.16 85.59 -170.21
C GLN A 150 -88.88 86.07 -171.48
N GLU A 151 -88.60 87.29 -171.95
CA GLU A 151 -89.11 87.85 -173.21
C GLU A 151 -88.72 86.96 -174.41
N LEU A 152 -87.44 86.60 -174.53
CA LEU A 152 -86.91 85.75 -175.60
C LEU A 152 -87.44 84.30 -175.54
N LEU A 153 -87.89 83.82 -174.39
CA LEU A 153 -88.55 82.51 -174.24
C LEU A 153 -90.03 82.52 -174.66
N ASN A 154 -90.68 83.67 -174.63
CA ASN A 154 -92.11 83.82 -174.98
C ASN A 154 -92.34 84.11 -176.47
N MET A 155 -91.29 84.39 -177.24
CA MET A 155 -91.37 84.64 -178.67
C MET A 155 -91.47 83.31 -179.47
N PRO A 156 -92.34 83.23 -180.51
CA PRO A 156 -92.45 82.03 -181.33
C PRO A 156 -91.15 81.77 -182.11
N GLN A 157 -90.74 80.49 -182.17
CA GLN A 157 -89.40 80.08 -182.59
C GLN A 157 -89.02 80.50 -184.03
N GLU A 158 -90.01 80.67 -184.91
CA GLU A 158 -89.83 81.10 -186.30
C GLU A 158 -89.23 82.52 -186.43
N GLY A 159 -89.35 83.36 -185.38
CA GLY A 159 -88.77 84.71 -185.33
C GLY A 159 -87.43 84.82 -184.59
N LEU A 160 -86.90 83.73 -184.01
CA LEU A 160 -85.81 83.81 -183.03
C LEU A 160 -84.42 83.68 -183.68
N HIS A 161 -83.63 84.76 -183.62
CA HIS A 161 -82.30 84.80 -184.22
C HIS A 161 -81.28 83.97 -183.41
N VAL A 162 -80.27 83.40 -184.07
CA VAL A 162 -79.28 82.47 -183.47
C VAL A 162 -78.53 83.10 -182.28
N LEU A 163 -78.25 84.41 -182.37
CA LEU A 163 -77.63 85.19 -181.30
C LEU A 163 -78.43 85.14 -180.00
N ASP A 164 -79.76 85.13 -180.06
CA ASP A 164 -80.63 85.16 -178.90
C ASP A 164 -80.77 83.78 -178.25
N GLN A 165 -80.72 82.72 -179.05
CA GLN A 165 -80.59 81.34 -178.55
C GLN A 165 -79.27 81.16 -177.77
N ILE A 166 -78.16 81.75 -178.25
CA ILE A 166 -76.86 81.74 -177.57
C ILE A 166 -76.93 82.51 -176.24
N LYS A 167 -77.51 83.72 -176.22
CA LYS A 167 -77.70 84.51 -174.97
C LYS A 167 -78.52 83.73 -173.93
N VAL A 168 -79.60 83.06 -174.36
CA VAL A 168 -80.45 82.21 -173.50
C VAL A 168 -79.68 81.00 -172.93
N ALA A 169 -78.81 80.36 -173.72
CA ALA A 169 -77.97 79.25 -173.26
C ALA A 169 -76.88 79.71 -172.27
N MET A 170 -76.19 80.81 -172.58
CA MET A 170 -75.15 81.40 -171.73
C MET A 170 -75.70 81.86 -170.38
N TYR A 171 -76.89 82.46 -170.35
CA TYR A 171 -77.53 82.90 -169.10
C TYR A 171 -77.83 81.71 -168.16
N LYS A 172 -78.33 80.59 -168.69
CA LYS A 172 -78.56 79.35 -167.90
C LYS A 172 -77.27 78.85 -167.25
N GLN A 173 -76.23 78.59 -168.06
CA GLN A 173 -74.95 78.07 -167.56
C GLN A 173 -74.30 79.00 -166.54
N THR A 174 -74.37 80.32 -166.76
CA THR A 174 -73.85 81.33 -165.81
C THR A 174 -74.60 81.29 -164.48
N ARG A 175 -75.93 81.10 -164.50
CA ARG A 175 -76.76 81.03 -163.29
C ARG A 175 -76.49 79.78 -162.46
N ASP A 176 -76.32 78.63 -163.11
CA ASP A 176 -76.12 77.37 -162.41
C ASP A 176 -74.72 77.28 -161.78
N LEU A 177 -73.67 77.73 -162.50
CA LEU A 177 -72.33 77.91 -161.91
C LEU A 177 -72.30 78.92 -160.75
N SER A 178 -73.16 79.94 -160.78
CA SER A 178 -73.29 80.90 -159.66
C SER A 178 -73.90 80.25 -158.41
N ARG A 179 -74.90 79.37 -158.58
CA ARG A 179 -75.50 78.59 -157.48
C ARG A 179 -74.49 77.61 -156.86
N GLU A 180 -73.70 76.93 -157.68
CA GLU A 180 -72.63 76.03 -157.20
C GLU A 180 -71.57 76.82 -156.41
N ALA A 181 -71.18 78.00 -156.87
CA ALA A 181 -70.26 78.89 -156.15
C ALA A 181 -70.85 79.39 -154.81
N GLU A 182 -72.14 79.70 -154.74
CA GLU A 182 -72.84 80.05 -153.50
C GLU A 182 -72.88 78.87 -152.51
N GLN A 183 -73.19 77.65 -152.99
CA GLN A 183 -73.20 76.44 -152.17
C GLN A 183 -71.81 76.10 -151.62
N LEU A 184 -70.77 76.16 -152.46
CA LEU A 184 -69.38 75.95 -152.04
C LEU A 184 -68.89 77.03 -151.07
N ARG A 185 -69.33 78.28 -151.23
CA ARG A 185 -69.05 79.37 -150.27
C ARG A 185 -69.69 79.09 -148.90
N LEU A 186 -70.93 78.60 -148.87
CA LEU A 186 -71.62 78.25 -147.61
C LEU A 186 -70.93 77.05 -146.93
N ALA A 187 -70.67 75.97 -147.66
CA ALA A 187 -69.96 74.81 -147.11
C ALA A 187 -68.55 75.16 -146.60
N LEU A 188 -67.85 76.11 -147.23
CA LEU A 188 -66.57 76.63 -146.75
C LEU A 188 -66.71 77.49 -145.49
N ALA A 189 -67.83 78.19 -145.30
CA ALA A 189 -68.13 78.90 -144.05
C ALA A 189 -68.45 77.92 -142.92
N ASP A 190 -69.36 76.97 -143.15
CA ASP A 190 -69.71 75.92 -142.19
C ASP A 190 -68.48 75.11 -141.76
N SER A 191 -67.60 74.78 -142.71
CA SER A 191 -66.33 74.09 -142.44
C SER A 191 -65.39 74.92 -141.56
N LYS A 192 -65.27 76.24 -141.79
CA LYS A 192 -64.46 77.13 -140.95
C LYS A 192 -65.04 77.30 -139.55
N ASP A 193 -66.35 77.44 -139.44
CA ASP A 193 -67.06 77.54 -138.16
C ASP A 193 -67.03 76.23 -137.37
N SER A 194 -66.85 75.08 -138.04
CA SER A 194 -66.56 73.80 -137.38
C SER A 194 -65.09 73.68 -136.94
N ALA A 195 -64.15 74.22 -137.73
CA ALA A 195 -62.73 74.19 -137.41
C ALA A 195 -62.39 75.09 -136.21
N SER A 196 -62.94 76.30 -136.14
CA SER A 196 -62.72 77.21 -135.00
C SER A 196 -63.23 76.62 -133.68
N ARG A 197 -64.39 75.95 -133.68
CA ARG A 197 -64.90 75.22 -132.50
C ARG A 197 -63.98 74.09 -132.07
N LEU A 198 -63.42 73.33 -133.01
CA LEU A 198 -62.44 72.28 -132.71
C LEU A 198 -61.11 72.86 -132.20
N GLU A 199 -60.70 74.04 -132.68
CA GLU A 199 -59.53 74.77 -132.15
C GLU A 199 -59.78 75.28 -130.72
N GLU A 200 -60.98 75.79 -130.42
CA GLU A 200 -61.42 76.17 -129.07
C GLU A 200 -61.48 74.94 -128.12
N GLU A 201 -62.08 73.83 -128.54
CA GLU A 201 -62.11 72.57 -127.79
C GLU A 201 -60.70 72.03 -127.52
N VAL A 202 -59.81 72.03 -128.53
CA VAL A 202 -58.39 71.67 -128.36
C VAL A 202 -57.66 72.65 -127.44
N GLY A 203 -58.03 73.93 -127.44
CA GLY A 203 -57.54 74.94 -126.49
C GLY A 203 -57.93 74.61 -125.04
N ILE A 204 -59.21 74.29 -124.82
CA ILE A 204 -59.74 73.86 -123.51
C ILE A 204 -59.04 72.59 -123.04
N LEU A 205 -58.97 71.55 -123.88
CA LEU A 205 -58.33 70.28 -123.54
C LEU A 205 -56.82 70.43 -123.23
N LYS A 206 -56.11 71.36 -123.90
CA LYS A 206 -54.71 71.69 -123.54
C LYS A 206 -54.62 72.34 -122.16
N ILE A 207 -55.54 73.25 -121.81
CA ILE A 207 -55.59 73.90 -120.50
C ILE A 207 -55.93 72.88 -119.40
N GLU A 208 -56.86 71.96 -119.67
CA GLU A 208 -57.22 70.87 -118.75
C GLU A 208 -56.07 69.88 -118.56
N ALA A 209 -55.39 69.47 -119.63
CA ALA A 209 -54.21 68.61 -119.55
C ALA A 209 -53.06 69.28 -118.77
N ALA A 210 -52.84 70.59 -118.94
CA ALA A 210 -51.84 71.35 -118.18
C ALA A 210 -52.21 71.49 -116.69
N ARG A 211 -53.50 71.67 -116.37
CA ARG A 211 -53.99 71.66 -114.98
C ARG A 211 -53.84 70.27 -114.34
N ALA A 212 -54.14 69.20 -115.09
CA ALA A 212 -54.00 67.83 -114.62
C ALA A 212 -52.53 67.45 -114.38
N SER A 213 -51.61 67.84 -115.26
CA SER A 213 -50.18 67.58 -115.06
C SER A 213 -49.61 68.38 -113.88
N ALA A 214 -50.00 69.64 -113.71
CA ALA A 214 -49.64 70.43 -112.52
C ALA A 214 -50.16 69.78 -111.22
N ALA A 215 -51.42 69.33 -111.20
CA ALA A 215 -52.00 68.64 -110.04
C ALA A 215 -51.33 67.30 -109.72
N LEU A 216 -50.82 66.59 -110.74
CA LEU A 216 -49.99 65.39 -110.53
C LEU A 216 -48.62 65.75 -109.93
N VAL A 217 -47.96 66.79 -110.42
CA VAL A 217 -46.66 67.25 -109.90
C VAL A 217 -46.75 67.70 -108.43
N GLU A 218 -47.79 68.45 -108.05
CA GLU A 218 -47.98 68.79 -106.62
C GLU A 218 -48.27 67.56 -105.78
N ARG A 219 -49.10 66.63 -106.26
CA ARG A 219 -49.37 65.36 -105.55
C ARG A 219 -48.12 64.48 -105.40
N GLU A 220 -47.21 64.50 -106.38
CA GLU A 220 -45.91 63.83 -106.29
C GLU A 220 -45.00 64.52 -105.27
N ARG A 221 -45.00 65.86 -105.18
CA ARG A 221 -44.28 66.61 -104.13
C ARG A 221 -44.83 66.32 -102.73
N GLU A 222 -46.15 66.25 -102.57
CA GLU A 222 -46.80 65.82 -101.32
C GLU A 222 -46.44 64.37 -100.96
N ALA A 223 -46.40 63.47 -101.94
CA ALA A 223 -46.00 62.07 -101.74
C ALA A 223 -44.51 61.94 -101.35
N VAL A 224 -43.61 62.70 -101.98
CA VAL A 224 -42.18 62.72 -101.64
C VAL A 224 -41.97 63.30 -100.25
N THR A 225 -42.50 64.49 -99.95
CA THR A 225 -42.32 65.14 -98.64
C THR A 225 -42.94 64.34 -97.49
N SER A 226 -44.09 63.68 -97.70
CA SER A 226 -44.65 62.76 -96.70
C SER A 226 -43.85 61.47 -96.54
N SER A 227 -43.28 60.93 -97.63
CA SER A 227 -42.34 59.79 -97.57
C SER A 227 -41.05 60.15 -96.82
N GLU A 228 -40.47 61.33 -97.08
CA GLU A 228 -39.29 61.84 -96.37
C GLU A 228 -39.59 62.08 -94.89
N ALA A 229 -40.74 62.65 -94.55
CA ALA A 229 -41.18 62.83 -93.16
C ALA A 229 -41.38 61.48 -92.44
N LEU A 230 -41.93 60.48 -93.12
CA LEU A 230 -42.03 59.11 -92.60
C LEU A 230 -40.66 58.45 -92.44
N GLN A 231 -39.76 58.60 -93.41
CA GLN A 231 -38.39 58.06 -93.36
C GLN A 231 -37.57 58.72 -92.23
N ALA A 232 -37.71 60.03 -92.04
CA ALA A 232 -37.12 60.77 -90.92
C ALA A 232 -37.72 60.37 -89.56
N ARG A 233 -39.00 59.98 -89.52
CA ARG A 233 -39.62 59.38 -88.31
C ARG A 233 -39.09 57.97 -88.05
N VAL A 234 -38.95 57.14 -89.08
CA VAL A 234 -38.42 55.77 -88.97
C VAL A 234 -36.97 55.77 -88.49
N SER A 235 -36.12 56.67 -89.01
CA SER A 235 -34.71 56.76 -88.56
C SER A 235 -34.55 57.32 -87.14
N ARG A 236 -35.43 58.23 -86.71
CA ARG A 236 -35.52 58.63 -85.29
C ARG A 236 -35.92 57.44 -84.42
N LEU A 237 -37.02 56.76 -84.74
CA LEU A 237 -37.51 55.61 -83.99
C LEU A 237 -36.51 54.44 -83.94
N SER A 238 -35.74 54.19 -84.99
CA SER A 238 -34.68 53.17 -84.95
C SER A 238 -33.55 53.59 -84.01
N SER A 239 -33.11 54.86 -84.04
CA SER A 239 -32.09 55.37 -83.12
C SER A 239 -32.56 55.41 -81.66
N GLU A 240 -33.86 55.63 -81.41
CA GLU A 240 -34.48 55.57 -80.09
C GLU A 240 -34.57 54.11 -79.59
N LEU A 241 -34.90 53.17 -80.47
CA LEU A 241 -34.91 51.73 -80.16
C LEU A 241 -33.50 51.20 -79.87
N GLU A 242 -32.50 51.56 -80.67
CA GLU A 242 -31.09 51.22 -80.44
C GLU A 242 -30.62 51.75 -79.08
N GLN A 243 -30.92 53.02 -78.76
CA GLN A 243 -30.63 53.59 -77.44
C GLN A 243 -31.38 52.89 -76.31
N ALA A 244 -32.64 52.47 -76.51
CA ALA A 244 -33.41 51.74 -75.52
C ALA A 244 -32.84 50.33 -75.25
N LEU A 245 -32.40 49.63 -76.30
CA LEU A 245 -31.73 48.33 -76.20
C LEU A 245 -30.40 48.45 -75.46
N ILE A 246 -29.54 49.41 -75.83
CA ILE A 246 -28.26 49.66 -75.15
C ILE A 246 -28.48 50.00 -73.66
N ARG A 247 -29.52 50.79 -73.33
CA ARG A 247 -29.91 51.07 -71.93
C ARG A 247 -30.40 49.82 -71.20
N ALA A 248 -31.15 48.93 -71.87
CA ALA A 248 -31.64 47.69 -71.28
C ALA A 248 -30.49 46.70 -71.01
N GLU A 249 -29.56 46.51 -71.96
CA GLU A 249 -28.35 45.70 -71.80
C GLU A 249 -27.47 46.24 -70.67
N LEU A 250 -27.21 47.55 -70.65
CA LEU A 250 -26.42 48.21 -69.61
C LEU A 250 -27.08 48.11 -68.22
N ASN A 251 -28.41 48.15 -68.14
CA ASN A 251 -29.14 47.91 -66.89
C ASN A 251 -29.13 46.42 -66.49
N SER A 252 -29.16 45.49 -67.43
CA SER A 252 -29.02 44.06 -67.17
C SER A 252 -27.62 43.70 -66.63
N ALA A 253 -26.57 44.24 -67.26
CA ALA A 253 -25.19 44.09 -66.79
C ALA A 253 -24.99 44.72 -65.40
N LYS A 254 -25.57 45.90 -65.13
CA LYS A 254 -25.60 46.48 -63.78
C LYS A 254 -26.33 45.58 -62.77
N GLY A 255 -27.47 44.99 -63.15
CA GLY A 255 -28.19 44.02 -62.33
C GLY A 255 -27.30 42.86 -61.90
N GLN A 256 -26.66 42.19 -62.87
CA GLN A 256 -25.70 41.12 -62.63
C GLN A 256 -24.54 41.56 -61.71
N MET A 257 -24.02 42.77 -61.88
CA MET A 257 -22.99 43.32 -60.99
C MET A 257 -23.51 43.59 -59.57
N TYR A 258 -24.74 44.05 -59.40
CA TYR A 258 -25.36 44.21 -58.08
C TYR A 258 -25.64 42.86 -57.40
N ASP A 259 -26.09 41.85 -58.15
CA ASP A 259 -26.27 40.49 -57.64
C ASP A 259 -24.93 39.86 -57.23
N GLU A 260 -23.87 40.05 -58.03
CA GLU A 260 -22.51 39.65 -57.66
C GLU A 260 -22.00 40.37 -56.40
N LEU A 261 -22.21 41.69 -56.28
CA LEU A 261 -21.80 42.47 -55.11
C LEU A 261 -22.58 42.06 -53.86
N ARG A 262 -23.88 41.78 -54.01
CA ARG A 262 -24.73 41.22 -52.96
C ARG A 262 -24.25 39.84 -52.51
N LEU A 263 -23.98 38.92 -53.44
CA LEU A 263 -23.42 37.60 -53.11
C LEU A 263 -22.03 37.69 -52.47
N LYS A 264 -21.24 38.72 -52.76
CA LYS A 264 -19.97 38.99 -52.08
C LYS A 264 -20.20 39.53 -50.66
N ALA A 265 -21.17 40.42 -50.46
CA ALA A 265 -21.57 40.93 -49.14
C ALA A 265 -22.12 39.80 -48.24
N GLU A 266 -23.08 39.00 -48.72
CA GLU A 266 -23.67 37.87 -47.99
C GLU A 266 -22.61 36.80 -47.59
N ARG A 267 -21.53 36.65 -48.37
CA ARG A 267 -20.37 35.80 -47.99
C ARG A 267 -19.52 36.44 -46.89
N LEU A 268 -19.22 37.73 -47.00
CA LEU A 268 -18.46 38.46 -45.98
C LEU A 268 -19.22 38.52 -44.64
N GLU A 269 -20.54 38.67 -44.67
CA GLU A 269 -21.39 38.56 -43.47
C GLU A 269 -21.32 37.17 -42.84
N GLN A 270 -21.35 36.10 -43.65
CA GLN A 270 -21.15 34.73 -43.17
C GLN A 270 -19.74 34.53 -42.58
N GLU A 271 -18.69 35.07 -43.20
CA GLU A 271 -17.32 35.01 -42.69
C GLU A 271 -17.17 35.77 -41.36
N VAL A 272 -17.73 36.99 -41.25
CA VAL A 272 -17.79 37.73 -39.98
C VAL A 272 -18.55 36.94 -38.91
N SER A 273 -19.68 36.32 -39.24
CA SER A 273 -20.43 35.50 -38.28
C SER A 273 -19.63 34.29 -37.77
N ARG A 274 -18.83 33.65 -38.64
CA ARG A 274 -17.91 32.56 -38.26
C ARG A 274 -16.77 33.06 -37.39
N LEU A 275 -16.16 34.19 -37.74
CA LEU A 275 -15.08 34.81 -36.97
C LEU A 275 -15.54 35.23 -35.56
N LEU A 276 -16.76 35.75 -35.42
CA LEU A 276 -17.36 36.07 -34.12
C LEU A 276 -17.54 34.82 -33.24
N VAL A 277 -17.90 33.67 -33.82
CA VAL A 277 -17.95 32.39 -33.10
C VAL A 277 -16.54 31.94 -32.68
N VAL A 278 -15.55 32.05 -33.57
CA VAL A 278 -14.15 31.74 -33.25
C VAL A 278 -13.63 32.63 -32.13
N GLU A 279 -13.84 33.94 -32.19
CA GLU A 279 -13.52 34.88 -31.12
C GLU A 279 -14.19 34.51 -29.80
N ALA A 280 -15.48 34.14 -29.82
CA ALA A 280 -16.20 33.74 -28.62
C ALA A 280 -15.62 32.44 -28.02
N THR A 281 -15.20 31.48 -28.85
CA THR A 281 -14.49 30.28 -28.36
C THR A 281 -13.10 30.61 -27.83
N PHE A 282 -12.34 31.49 -28.50
CA PHE A 282 -11.01 31.94 -28.05
C PHE A 282 -11.09 32.66 -26.70
N LYS A 283 -12.03 33.60 -26.54
CA LYS A 283 -12.28 34.33 -25.27
C LYS A 283 -12.68 33.37 -24.13
N ARG A 284 -13.38 32.26 -24.42
CA ARG A 284 -13.65 31.19 -23.45
C ARG A 284 -12.37 30.42 -23.08
N MET A 285 -11.58 30.00 -24.08
CA MET A 285 -10.29 29.33 -23.83
C MET A 285 -9.33 30.21 -23.02
N GLU A 286 -9.26 31.52 -23.29
CA GLU A 286 -8.49 32.45 -22.45
C GLU A 286 -9.00 32.51 -21.00
N SER A 287 -10.32 32.53 -20.79
CA SER A 287 -10.89 32.54 -19.43
C SER A 287 -10.58 31.26 -18.67
N GLN A 288 -10.67 30.10 -19.32
CA GLN A 288 -10.29 28.80 -18.77
C GLN A 288 -8.80 28.76 -18.45
N PHE A 289 -7.93 29.19 -19.36
CA PHE A 289 -6.49 29.26 -19.11
C PHE A 289 -6.15 30.19 -17.92
N ARG A 290 -6.82 31.34 -17.79
CA ARG A 290 -6.67 32.25 -16.63
C ARG A 290 -7.22 31.67 -15.31
N GLU A 291 -8.07 30.66 -15.36
CA GLU A 291 -8.54 29.91 -14.19
C GLU A 291 -7.59 28.76 -13.86
N GLU A 292 -7.12 28.02 -14.86
CA GLU A 292 -6.09 26.98 -14.74
C GLU A 292 -4.77 27.55 -14.20
N GLU A 293 -4.32 28.74 -14.65
CA GLU A 293 -3.15 29.40 -14.05
C GLU A 293 -3.35 29.74 -12.57
N LYS A 294 -4.56 30.14 -12.15
CA LYS A 294 -4.85 30.43 -10.72
C LYS A 294 -4.82 29.16 -9.91
N LEU A 295 -5.41 28.08 -10.43
CA LEU A 295 -5.36 26.75 -9.83
C LEU A 295 -3.93 26.21 -9.77
N HIS A 296 -3.10 26.45 -10.80
CA HIS A 296 -1.68 26.08 -10.81
C HIS A 296 -0.94 26.81 -9.69
N ARG A 297 -1.02 28.14 -9.62
CA ARG A 297 -0.38 28.95 -8.55
C ARG A 297 -0.84 28.54 -7.15
N GLN A 298 -2.12 28.19 -6.97
CA GLN A 298 -2.64 27.65 -5.71
C GLN A 298 -2.06 26.28 -5.36
N ARG A 299 -1.87 25.41 -6.36
CA ARG A 299 -1.26 24.09 -6.18
C ARG A 299 0.24 24.18 -5.91
N ASP A 300 0.95 25.11 -6.56
CA ASP A 300 2.36 25.36 -6.32
C ASP A 300 2.57 25.83 -4.87
N HIS A 301 1.77 26.79 -4.40
CA HIS A 301 1.81 27.23 -3.01
C HIS A 301 1.45 26.10 -2.02
N SER A 302 0.48 25.25 -2.36
CA SER A 302 0.18 24.05 -1.57
C SER A 302 1.35 23.05 -1.55
N VAL A 303 2.14 22.95 -2.61
CA VAL A 303 3.34 22.10 -2.68
C VAL A 303 4.49 22.72 -1.88
N GLU A 304 4.66 24.04 -1.90
CA GLU A 304 5.62 24.76 -1.04
C GLU A 304 5.34 24.51 0.45
N MET A 305 4.08 24.66 0.87
CA MET A 305 3.66 24.40 2.25
C MET A 305 3.92 22.94 2.65
N LEU A 306 3.53 21.98 1.82
CA LEU A 306 3.82 20.56 2.05
C LEU A 306 5.34 20.24 2.04
N HIS A 307 6.15 21.02 1.33
CA HIS A 307 7.61 20.90 1.36
C HIS A 307 8.19 21.42 2.69
N MET A 308 7.63 22.50 3.24
CA MET A 308 7.99 23.01 4.57
C MET A 308 7.58 22.03 5.67
N ASP A 309 6.37 21.49 5.62
CA ASP A 309 5.88 20.47 6.55
C ASP A 309 6.76 19.20 6.48
N LYS A 310 7.08 18.73 5.28
CA LYS A 310 8.03 17.61 5.07
C LYS A 310 9.39 17.91 5.67
N ALA A 311 9.95 19.10 5.47
CA ALA A 311 11.24 19.50 6.01
C ALA A 311 11.22 19.60 7.56
N TYR A 312 10.12 20.06 8.14
CA TYR A 312 9.92 20.07 9.60
C TYR A 312 9.84 18.66 10.17
N LEU A 313 8.98 17.81 9.61
CA LEU A 313 8.79 16.42 10.05
C LEU A 313 10.07 15.59 9.87
N THR A 314 10.85 15.83 8.81
CA THR A 314 12.14 15.15 8.58
C THR A 314 13.12 15.50 9.71
N LYS A 315 13.27 16.78 10.06
CA LYS A 315 14.10 17.21 11.20
C LYS A 315 13.61 16.66 12.54
N GLN A 316 12.30 16.52 12.73
CA GLN A 316 11.73 15.91 13.93
C GLN A 316 12.06 14.41 14.00
N VAL A 317 11.98 13.68 12.88
CA VAL A 317 12.38 12.27 12.80
C VAL A 317 13.88 12.10 13.02
N GLU A 318 14.72 12.96 12.44
CA GLU A 318 16.18 12.97 12.65
C GLU A 318 16.53 13.19 14.13
N PHE A 319 15.92 14.19 14.78
CA PHE A 319 16.09 14.44 16.21
C PHE A 319 15.67 13.25 17.06
N MET A 320 14.50 12.65 16.80
CA MET A 320 14.04 11.48 17.56
C MET A 320 14.93 10.25 17.33
N ALA A 321 15.46 10.05 16.12
CA ALA A 321 16.43 9.00 15.82
C ALA A 321 17.77 9.22 16.52
N GLU A 322 18.23 10.46 16.70
CA GLU A 322 19.38 10.76 17.55
C GLU A 322 19.12 10.43 19.02
N GLN A 323 17.95 10.79 19.57
CA GLN A 323 17.61 10.46 20.95
C GLN A 323 17.54 8.94 21.16
N GLN A 324 16.97 8.20 20.20
CA GLN A 324 16.98 6.73 20.20
C GLN A 324 18.40 6.17 20.22
N ARG A 325 19.32 6.69 19.39
CA ARG A 325 20.74 6.29 19.39
C ARG A 325 21.43 6.58 20.73
N LYS A 326 21.17 7.75 21.34
CA LYS A 326 21.70 8.13 22.65
C LYS A 326 21.23 7.15 23.73
N THR A 327 19.91 6.92 23.85
CA THR A 327 19.36 5.98 24.84
C THR A 327 19.76 4.53 24.59
N HIS A 328 19.98 4.13 23.33
CA HIS A 328 20.46 2.79 23.00
C HIS A 328 21.92 2.59 23.41
N SER A 329 22.79 3.57 23.16
CA SER A 329 24.18 3.53 23.62
C SER A 329 24.29 3.61 25.15
N GLU A 330 23.43 4.37 25.82
CA GLU A 330 23.31 4.34 27.27
C GLU A 330 22.89 2.94 27.78
N LEU A 331 21.97 2.26 27.09
CA LEU A 331 21.57 0.88 27.42
C LEU A 331 22.74 -0.11 27.24
N GLU A 332 23.44 -0.08 26.11
CA GLU A 332 24.65 -0.90 25.86
C GLU A 332 25.72 -0.70 26.96
N MET A 333 25.89 0.55 27.41
CA MET A 333 26.80 0.89 28.52
C MET A 333 26.29 0.42 29.89
N ARG A 334 24.99 0.20 30.10
CA ARG A 334 24.47 -0.45 31.32
C ARG A 334 24.50 -1.98 31.22
N GLU A 335 24.26 -2.56 30.06
CA GLU A 335 24.32 -4.01 29.84
C GLU A 335 25.75 -4.54 30.00
N SER A 336 26.74 -3.83 29.47
CA SER A 336 28.16 -4.11 29.71
C SER A 336 28.52 -4.02 31.20
N GLN A 337 28.15 -2.94 31.90
CA GLN A 337 28.33 -2.82 33.37
C GLN A 337 27.66 -3.95 34.14
N VAL A 338 26.45 -4.36 33.76
CA VAL A 338 25.75 -5.51 34.38
C VAL A 338 26.51 -6.81 34.11
N SER A 339 27.09 -7.01 32.92
CA SER A 339 27.91 -8.19 32.62
C SER A 339 29.22 -8.24 33.44
N GLU A 340 29.87 -7.09 33.65
CA GLU A 340 31.07 -6.96 34.50
C GLU A 340 30.75 -7.20 35.98
N LEU A 341 29.62 -6.68 36.47
CA LEU A 341 29.13 -6.93 37.82
C LEU A 341 28.72 -8.40 38.02
N GLN A 342 28.11 -9.04 37.02
CA GLN A 342 27.83 -10.48 37.07
C GLN A 342 29.12 -11.31 37.07
N ARG A 343 30.13 -10.92 36.29
CA ARG A 343 31.43 -11.60 36.22
C ARG A 343 32.18 -11.49 37.55
N THR A 344 32.37 -10.28 38.07
CA THR A 344 33.04 -10.05 39.36
C THR A 344 32.29 -10.70 40.53
N ARG A 345 30.94 -10.70 40.51
CA ARG A 345 30.12 -11.48 41.45
C ARG A 345 30.42 -12.98 41.36
N ASN A 346 30.51 -13.56 40.16
CA ASN A 346 30.83 -14.98 39.98
C ASN A 346 32.25 -15.28 40.50
N GLU A 347 33.25 -14.47 40.14
CA GLU A 347 34.63 -14.61 40.62
C GLU A 347 34.74 -14.53 42.15
N MET A 348 33.85 -13.77 42.82
CA MET A 348 33.79 -13.72 44.28
C MET A 348 33.05 -14.91 44.89
N TYR A 349 32.03 -15.46 44.24
CA TYR A 349 31.41 -16.72 44.64
C TYR A 349 32.38 -17.90 44.47
N GLU A 350 33.15 -17.95 43.38
CA GLU A 350 34.20 -18.94 43.15
C GLU A 350 35.24 -18.90 44.28
N LYS A 351 35.80 -17.73 44.59
CA LYS A 351 36.75 -17.54 45.73
C LYS A 351 36.15 -17.92 47.08
N LEU A 352 34.86 -17.67 47.30
CA LEU A 352 34.16 -18.06 48.53
C LEU A 352 34.01 -19.58 48.62
N VAL A 353 33.58 -20.24 47.54
CA VAL A 353 33.45 -21.70 47.46
C VAL A 353 34.83 -22.38 47.56
N GLU A 354 35.88 -21.82 46.98
CA GLU A 354 37.26 -22.28 47.16
C GLU A 354 37.72 -22.15 48.62
N ALA A 355 37.40 -21.03 49.29
CA ALA A 355 37.73 -20.82 50.69
C ALA A 355 36.95 -21.74 51.64
N GLU A 356 35.67 -22.01 51.36
CA GLU A 356 34.85 -22.96 52.13
C GLU A 356 35.33 -24.40 51.93
N ASN A 357 35.61 -24.82 50.69
CA ASN A 357 36.23 -26.12 50.41
C ASN A 357 37.63 -26.24 51.04
N GLY A 358 38.41 -25.16 51.05
CA GLY A 358 39.73 -25.10 51.70
C GLY A 358 39.64 -25.27 53.22
N ARG A 359 38.67 -24.63 53.87
CA ARG A 359 38.38 -24.81 55.31
C ARG A 359 37.89 -26.22 55.60
N ALA A 360 36.92 -26.73 54.85
CA ALA A 360 36.41 -28.09 55.02
C ALA A 360 37.52 -29.14 54.95
N ARG A 361 38.42 -29.05 53.94
CA ARG A 361 39.60 -29.92 53.82
C ARG A 361 40.60 -29.74 54.96
N TYR A 362 40.78 -28.52 55.48
CA TYR A 362 41.66 -28.27 56.62
C TYR A 362 41.10 -28.88 57.91
N ASP A 363 39.81 -28.69 58.18
CA ASP A 363 39.13 -29.22 59.36
C ASP A 363 39.02 -30.76 59.29
N GLU A 364 38.74 -31.33 58.11
CA GLU A 364 38.79 -32.78 57.84
C GLU A 364 40.20 -33.35 58.07
N ALA A 365 41.25 -32.73 57.50
CA ALA A 365 42.64 -33.16 57.71
C ALA A 365 43.08 -33.01 59.18
N ARG A 366 42.60 -31.97 59.88
CA ARG A 366 42.84 -31.77 61.31
C ARG A 366 42.15 -32.86 62.14
N LEU A 367 40.87 -33.15 61.87
CA LEU A 367 40.12 -34.21 62.54
C LEU A 367 40.75 -35.59 62.29
N HIS A 368 41.19 -35.88 61.06
CA HIS A 368 41.96 -37.10 60.78
C HIS A 368 43.28 -37.17 61.57
N LYS A 369 44.00 -36.05 61.73
CA LYS A 369 45.22 -36.00 62.54
C LYS A 369 44.94 -36.19 64.04
N GLU A 370 43.91 -35.56 64.57
CA GLU A 370 43.49 -35.71 65.97
C GLU A 370 42.99 -37.15 66.24
N LEU A 371 42.22 -37.74 65.32
CA LEU A 371 41.81 -39.16 65.38
C LEU A 371 43.01 -40.11 65.31
N ALA A 372 43.98 -39.87 64.41
CA ALA A 372 45.19 -40.69 64.33
C ALA A 372 46.07 -40.56 65.60
N GLN A 373 46.12 -39.38 66.22
CA GLN A 373 46.81 -39.18 67.50
C GLN A 373 46.09 -39.89 68.65
N LEU A 374 44.75 -39.83 68.71
CA LEU A 374 43.96 -40.57 69.70
C LEU A 374 44.09 -42.10 69.50
N GLN A 375 44.09 -42.58 68.26
CA GLN A 375 44.33 -43.99 67.93
C GLN A 375 45.75 -44.43 68.33
N ALA A 376 46.77 -43.62 68.07
CA ALA A 376 48.14 -43.91 68.49
C ALA A 376 48.31 -43.91 70.03
N SER A 377 47.72 -42.92 70.72
CA SER A 377 47.74 -42.89 72.20
C SER A 377 47.02 -44.12 72.77
N THR A 378 45.78 -44.37 72.36
CA THR A 378 45.01 -45.52 72.85
C THR A 378 45.66 -46.86 72.50
N HIS A 379 46.40 -46.98 71.39
CA HIS A 379 47.22 -48.16 71.12
C HIS A 379 48.39 -48.27 72.11
N SER A 380 49.14 -47.20 72.34
CA SER A 380 50.25 -47.17 73.31
C SER A 380 49.78 -47.40 74.75
N ASP A 381 48.60 -46.89 75.12
CA ASP A 381 47.98 -47.10 76.43
C ASP A 381 47.47 -48.54 76.57
N LEU A 382 46.92 -49.15 75.52
CA LEU A 382 46.59 -50.59 75.49
C LEU A 382 47.84 -51.49 75.54
N GLU A 383 48.93 -51.11 74.88
CA GLU A 383 50.23 -51.80 74.99
C GLU A 383 50.80 -51.66 76.40
N ARG A 384 50.72 -50.48 77.02
CA ARG A 384 51.13 -50.27 78.41
C ARG A 384 50.31 -51.12 79.36
N ILE A 385 48.98 -51.15 79.22
CA ILE A 385 48.10 -52.02 80.02
C ILE A 385 48.44 -53.50 79.81
N ARG A 386 48.76 -53.94 78.59
CA ARG A 386 49.20 -55.32 78.30
C ARG A 386 50.53 -55.65 78.98
N LEU A 387 51.48 -54.72 78.98
CA LEU A 387 52.77 -54.89 79.66
C LEU A 387 52.60 -54.87 81.19
N GLU A 388 51.89 -53.89 81.74
CA GLU A 388 51.60 -53.79 83.18
C GLU A 388 50.85 -55.02 83.69
N THR A 389 49.85 -55.52 82.96
CA THR A 389 49.12 -56.76 83.34
C THR A 389 50.00 -58.01 83.21
N ALA A 390 50.83 -58.12 82.18
CA ALA A 390 51.80 -59.21 82.06
C ALA A 390 52.84 -59.17 83.19
N GLU A 391 53.35 -57.99 83.55
CA GLU A 391 54.26 -57.82 84.67
C GLU A 391 53.59 -58.11 86.02
N THR A 392 52.31 -57.76 86.24
CA THR A 392 51.59 -58.15 87.47
C THR A 392 51.39 -59.66 87.53
N TYR A 393 51.01 -60.31 86.43
CA TYR A 393 50.94 -61.78 86.39
C TYR A 393 52.32 -62.43 86.61
N GLU A 394 53.41 -61.83 86.14
CA GLU A 394 54.76 -62.28 86.45
C GLU A 394 55.14 -62.06 87.91
N ARG A 395 54.81 -60.91 88.51
CA ARG A 395 55.03 -60.63 89.94
C ARG A 395 54.27 -61.62 90.81
N GLU A 396 52.99 -61.85 90.53
CA GLU A 396 52.15 -62.85 91.20
C GLU A 396 52.70 -64.26 91.00
N ALA A 397 53.11 -64.64 89.78
CA ALA A 397 53.69 -65.95 89.51
C ALA A 397 55.06 -66.16 90.18
N ARG A 398 55.85 -65.10 90.42
CA ARG A 398 57.09 -65.14 91.22
C ARG A 398 56.75 -65.33 92.71
N LEU A 399 55.88 -64.49 93.27
CA LEU A 399 55.42 -64.59 94.66
C LEU A 399 54.78 -65.96 94.97
N LEU A 400 53.98 -66.53 94.06
CA LEU A 400 53.40 -67.87 94.23
C LEU A 400 54.44 -69.00 94.17
N ARG A 401 55.55 -68.83 93.45
CA ARG A 401 56.70 -69.77 93.48
C ARG A 401 57.46 -69.61 94.80
N GLU A 402 57.74 -68.39 95.21
CA GLU A 402 58.42 -68.09 96.48
C GLU A 402 57.65 -68.62 97.70
N LEU A 403 56.32 -68.41 97.75
CA LEU A 403 55.44 -68.94 98.80
C LEU A 403 55.36 -70.48 98.77
N ARG A 404 55.32 -71.09 97.57
CA ARG A 404 55.40 -72.55 97.42
C ARG A 404 56.72 -73.08 97.97
N ASP A 405 57.83 -72.44 97.63
CA ASP A 405 59.18 -72.91 97.99
C ASP A 405 59.45 -72.70 99.49
N GLN A 406 58.96 -71.61 100.08
CA GLN A 406 58.88 -71.42 101.54
C GLN A 406 58.06 -72.52 102.22
N ALA A 407 56.88 -72.86 101.69
CA ALA A 407 56.05 -73.94 102.25
C ALA A 407 56.70 -75.32 102.11
N VAL A 408 57.47 -75.56 101.04
CA VAL A 408 58.28 -76.79 100.86
C VAL A 408 59.44 -76.83 101.86
N GLU A 409 60.13 -75.70 102.09
CA GLU A 409 61.14 -75.60 103.14
C GLU A 409 60.54 -75.85 104.53
N GLU A 410 59.44 -75.20 104.90
CA GLU A 410 58.79 -75.40 106.19
C GLU A 410 58.31 -76.85 106.38
N ALA A 411 57.73 -77.46 105.34
CA ALA A 411 57.40 -78.89 105.35
C ALA A 411 58.64 -79.79 105.49
N SER A 412 59.81 -79.39 104.99
CA SER A 412 61.07 -80.12 105.20
C SER A 412 61.59 -79.96 106.64
N ARG A 413 61.57 -78.75 107.19
CA ARG A 413 61.93 -78.45 108.60
C ARG A 413 61.04 -79.24 109.56
N ALA A 414 59.73 -79.27 109.30
CA ALA A 414 58.75 -80.02 110.08
C ALA A 414 58.97 -81.54 110.00
N LYS A 415 59.35 -82.09 108.83
CA LYS A 415 59.72 -83.50 108.68
C LYS A 415 60.99 -83.87 109.46
N ILE A 416 62.00 -82.99 109.45
CA ILE A 416 63.22 -83.17 110.24
C ILE A 416 62.87 -83.20 111.72
N ALA A 417 62.16 -82.18 112.22
CA ALA A 417 61.73 -82.11 113.62
C ALA A 417 60.86 -83.31 114.05
N LEU A 418 59.97 -83.81 113.18
CA LEU A 418 59.20 -85.03 113.43
C LEU A 418 60.13 -86.26 113.57
N SER A 419 61.11 -86.41 112.68
CA SER A 419 62.07 -87.53 112.75
C SER A 419 62.97 -87.46 113.99
N GLU A 420 63.39 -86.26 114.40
CA GLU A 420 64.13 -86.05 115.65
C GLU A 420 63.26 -86.44 116.86
N LEU A 421 62.00 -85.98 116.91
CA LEU A 421 61.06 -86.31 117.96
C LEU A 421 60.74 -87.82 118.03
N GLN A 422 60.67 -88.49 116.87
CA GLN A 422 60.57 -89.96 116.79
C GLN A 422 61.81 -90.64 117.40
N THR A 423 63.04 -90.23 117.03
CA THR A 423 64.24 -90.83 117.65
C THR A 423 64.34 -90.55 119.16
N VAL A 424 63.80 -89.42 119.65
CA VAL A 424 63.69 -89.13 121.09
C VAL A 424 62.64 -90.02 121.76
N HIS A 425 61.51 -90.29 121.09
CA HIS A 425 60.50 -91.21 121.58
C HIS A 425 61.06 -92.64 121.69
N ASP A 426 61.68 -93.17 120.64
CA ASP A 426 62.28 -94.52 120.64
C ASP A 426 63.35 -94.69 121.75
N ARG A 427 64.17 -93.65 121.98
CA ARG A 427 65.14 -93.59 123.09
C ARG A 427 64.46 -93.58 124.46
N THR A 428 63.38 -92.81 124.64
CA THR A 428 62.66 -92.80 125.92
C THR A 428 61.92 -94.11 126.18
N SER A 429 61.29 -94.72 125.16
CA SER A 429 60.61 -96.02 125.29
C SER A 429 61.57 -97.18 125.56
N SER A 430 62.76 -97.19 124.97
CA SER A 430 63.78 -98.20 125.28
C SER A 430 64.32 -98.07 126.72
N VAL A 431 64.63 -96.85 127.17
CA VAL A 431 65.03 -96.58 128.57
C VAL A 431 63.90 -96.93 129.55
N GLN A 432 62.65 -96.63 129.22
CA GLN A 432 61.49 -96.96 130.04
C GLN A 432 61.27 -98.48 130.14
N GLY A 433 61.43 -99.21 129.03
CA GLY A 433 61.41 -100.68 129.01
C GLY A 433 62.56 -101.32 129.80
N GLU A 434 63.76 -100.73 129.81
CA GLU A 434 64.84 -101.16 130.70
C GLU A 434 64.56 -100.90 132.17
N LEU A 435 64.02 -99.72 132.50
CA LEU A 435 63.67 -99.36 133.87
C LEU A 435 62.57 -100.28 134.41
N GLN A 436 61.58 -100.61 133.58
CA GLN A 436 60.52 -101.54 133.94
C GLN A 436 61.06 -102.95 134.23
N ARG A 437 61.96 -103.51 133.38
CA ARG A 437 62.61 -104.81 133.67
C ARG A 437 63.40 -104.81 134.98
N LYS A 438 64.04 -103.69 135.35
CA LYS A 438 64.77 -103.53 136.62
C LYS A 438 63.83 -103.51 137.82
N LEU A 439 62.67 -102.84 137.71
CA LEU A 439 61.63 -102.86 138.74
C LEU A 439 60.98 -104.24 138.86
N GLU A 440 60.75 -104.94 137.73
CA GLU A 440 60.22 -106.30 137.71
C GLU A 440 61.17 -107.30 138.40
N SER A 441 62.50 -107.19 138.22
CA SER A 441 63.45 -108.05 138.95
C SER A 441 63.44 -107.75 140.46
N GLN A 442 63.48 -106.47 140.85
CA GLN A 442 63.42 -106.05 142.26
C GLN A 442 62.14 -106.54 142.97
N VAL A 443 61.00 -106.54 142.27
CA VAL A 443 59.74 -107.10 142.81
C VAL A 443 59.84 -108.62 143.00
N VAL A 444 60.50 -109.36 142.11
CA VAL A 444 60.72 -110.81 142.26
C VAL A 444 61.69 -111.12 143.40
N GLU A 445 62.77 -110.34 143.53
CA GLU A 445 63.75 -110.42 144.62
C GLU A 445 63.08 -110.19 145.98
N LEU A 446 62.33 -109.10 146.15
CA LEU A 446 61.59 -108.80 147.38
C LEU A 446 60.50 -109.84 147.70
N GLN A 447 59.88 -110.45 146.69
CA GLN A 447 58.96 -111.57 146.90
C GLN A 447 59.65 -112.87 147.35
N ALA A 448 60.92 -113.08 146.99
CA ALA A 448 61.71 -114.20 147.50
C ALA A 448 62.09 -113.99 148.98
N ASP A 449 62.60 -112.81 149.31
CA ASP A 449 62.95 -112.42 150.69
C ASP A 449 61.74 -112.52 151.63
N LEU A 450 60.57 -112.03 151.22
CA LEU A 450 59.34 -112.09 152.03
C LEU A 450 58.93 -113.55 152.32
N ARG A 451 59.06 -114.45 151.33
CA ARG A 451 58.78 -115.89 151.52
C ARG A 451 59.78 -116.53 152.48
N GLN A 452 61.06 -116.20 152.38
CA GLN A 452 62.07 -116.69 153.33
C GLN A 452 61.77 -116.22 154.77
N LYS A 453 61.46 -114.93 154.96
CA LYS A 453 61.14 -114.38 156.28
C LYS A 453 59.84 -114.95 156.86
N ALA A 454 58.84 -115.22 156.03
CA ALA A 454 57.63 -115.93 156.46
C ALA A 454 57.95 -117.36 156.96
N PHE A 455 58.88 -118.07 156.30
CA PHE A 455 59.31 -119.41 156.72
C PHE A 455 60.06 -119.37 158.06
N GLU A 456 61.02 -118.44 158.22
CA GLU A 456 61.74 -118.22 159.49
C GLU A 456 60.79 -117.97 160.67
N VAL A 457 59.78 -117.10 160.49
CA VAL A 457 58.76 -116.82 161.52
C VAL A 457 57.88 -118.04 161.81
N SER A 458 57.56 -118.86 160.80
CA SER A 458 56.77 -120.07 161.00
C SER A 458 57.52 -121.12 161.85
N HIS A 459 58.83 -121.27 161.64
CA HIS A 459 59.69 -122.18 162.40
C HIS A 459 59.80 -121.76 163.87
N LEU A 460 60.05 -120.47 164.13
CA LEU A 460 60.10 -119.92 165.49
C LEU A 460 58.79 -120.13 166.26
N ARG A 461 57.63 -120.02 165.59
CA ARG A 461 56.32 -120.23 166.22
C ARG A 461 56.10 -121.67 166.69
N VAL A 462 56.62 -122.66 165.97
CA VAL A 462 56.55 -124.07 166.40
C VAL A 462 57.40 -124.30 167.65
N VAL A 463 58.65 -123.82 167.63
CA VAL A 463 59.59 -123.97 168.76
C VAL A 463 59.06 -123.30 170.04
N MET A 464 58.38 -122.15 169.92
CA MET A 464 57.70 -121.50 171.05
C MET A 464 56.66 -122.42 171.72
N GLY A 465 55.73 -123.00 170.93
CA GLY A 465 54.67 -123.87 171.46
C GLY A 465 55.20 -125.13 172.14
N GLU A 466 56.31 -125.70 171.66
CA GLU A 466 56.99 -126.82 172.31
C GLU A 466 57.55 -126.44 173.70
N LYS A 467 58.05 -125.21 173.89
CA LYS A 467 58.53 -124.72 175.20
C LYS A 467 57.39 -124.43 176.16
N GLU A 468 56.29 -123.85 175.68
CA GLU A 468 55.09 -123.59 176.49
C GLU A 468 54.47 -124.89 177.03
N GLY A 469 54.39 -125.93 176.20
CA GLY A 469 53.90 -127.26 176.63
C GLY A 469 54.77 -127.92 177.72
N LEU A 470 56.10 -127.82 177.62
CA LEU A 470 57.03 -128.33 178.64
C LEU A 470 56.91 -127.55 179.97
N LEU A 471 56.73 -126.23 179.89
CA LEU A 471 56.51 -125.38 181.06
C LEU A 471 55.23 -125.78 181.82
N ALA A 472 54.11 -125.97 181.12
CA ALA A 472 52.85 -126.38 181.73
C ALA A 472 52.96 -127.74 182.45
N GLN A 473 53.65 -128.72 181.86
CA GLN A 473 53.88 -130.03 182.49
C GLN A 473 54.74 -129.95 183.75
N SER A 474 55.71 -129.02 183.80
CA SER A 474 56.51 -128.78 185.00
C SER A 474 55.70 -128.12 186.13
N GLY A 475 54.75 -127.24 185.80
CA GLY A 475 53.89 -126.56 186.78
C GLY A 475 53.04 -127.53 187.60
N MET A 476 52.33 -128.45 186.94
CA MET A 476 51.47 -129.44 187.61
C MET A 476 52.24 -130.36 188.58
N GLN A 477 53.55 -130.59 188.36
CA GLN A 477 54.36 -131.37 189.30
C GLN A 477 54.70 -130.60 190.58
N VAL A 478 54.76 -129.26 190.53
CA VAL A 478 55.01 -128.41 191.69
C VAL A 478 53.77 -128.34 192.58
N GLU A 479 52.58 -128.12 192.00
CA GLU A 479 51.31 -128.04 192.74
C GLU A 479 51.03 -129.34 193.53
N LEU A 480 51.17 -130.51 192.88
CA LEU A 480 50.96 -131.83 193.50
C LEU A 480 51.95 -132.15 194.65
N LEU A 481 53.07 -131.44 194.73
CA LEU A 481 54.04 -131.52 195.83
C LEU A 481 53.75 -130.52 196.96
N GLN A 482 53.12 -129.38 196.65
CA GLN A 482 52.72 -128.38 197.64
C GLN A 482 51.54 -128.88 198.50
N ASP A 483 50.51 -129.46 197.90
CA ASP A 483 49.34 -130.01 198.64
C ASP A 483 49.75 -131.05 199.70
N LYS A 484 50.73 -131.91 199.36
CA LYS A 484 51.24 -132.95 200.27
C LYS A 484 51.98 -132.38 201.48
N LEU A 485 52.59 -131.19 201.36
CA LEU A 485 53.23 -130.51 202.49
C LEU A 485 52.23 -129.82 203.42
N GLN A 486 51.06 -129.43 202.91
CA GLN A 486 50.04 -128.76 203.72
C GLN A 486 49.36 -129.73 204.70
N VAL A 487 48.90 -130.88 204.21
CA VAL A 487 48.25 -131.95 205.02
C VAL A 487 49.17 -132.48 206.13
N LEU A 488 50.49 -132.51 205.91
CA LEU A 488 51.46 -132.93 206.93
C LEU A 488 51.70 -131.87 208.02
N ARG A 489 51.53 -130.58 207.73
CA ARG A 489 51.71 -129.49 208.71
C ARG A 489 50.53 -129.34 209.66
N GLU A 490 49.31 -129.50 209.16
CA GLU A 490 48.10 -129.45 210.00
C GLU A 490 48.11 -130.50 211.13
N ARG A 491 48.81 -131.63 210.93
CA ARG A 491 48.94 -132.68 211.94
C ARG A 491 49.95 -132.39 213.05
N CYS A 492 50.82 -131.39 212.90
CA CYS A 492 51.78 -130.97 213.93
C CYS A 492 51.17 -130.00 214.97
N TYR A 493 50.05 -129.35 214.68
CA TYR A 493 49.32 -128.49 215.63
C TYR A 493 48.75 -129.24 216.86
N ALA A 494 48.93 -130.55 216.94
CA ALA A 494 48.40 -131.40 218.02
C ALA A 494 49.39 -131.71 219.16
N LEU A 495 50.66 -131.30 219.09
CA LEU A 495 51.68 -131.67 220.10
C LEU A 495 52.55 -130.54 220.67
N GLU A 496 52.65 -129.38 220.01
CA GLU A 496 53.41 -128.21 220.50
C GLU A 496 52.55 -126.95 220.27
N ALA A 497 51.85 -126.36 221.26
CA ALA A 497 51.84 -126.51 222.73
C ALA A 497 53.09 -126.01 223.48
N ALA A 498 54.14 -125.58 222.78
CA ALA A 498 55.28 -124.86 223.35
C ALA A 498 55.94 -123.91 222.33
N GLN A 499 56.42 -122.76 222.81
CA GLN A 499 57.43 -121.88 222.16
C GLN A 499 57.12 -121.19 220.80
N SER A 500 56.49 -120.00 220.90
CA SER A 500 57.06 -118.68 220.49
C SER A 500 57.56 -118.33 219.06
N VAL A 501 57.20 -117.09 218.65
CA VAL A 501 58.02 -116.10 217.87
C VAL A 501 57.91 -116.05 216.31
N THR A 502 58.48 -114.98 215.73
CA THR A 502 58.21 -114.25 214.47
C THR A 502 59.45 -114.27 213.49
N PRO A 503 59.70 -113.35 212.52
CA PRO A 503 58.99 -112.95 211.26
C PRO A 503 59.86 -112.78 209.96
N HIS A 504 59.23 -112.43 208.81
CA HIS A 504 59.71 -111.46 207.76
C HIS A 504 60.82 -111.88 206.69
N PRO A 505 61.38 -111.01 205.76
CA PRO A 505 60.92 -110.84 204.34
C PRO A 505 62.03 -110.59 203.20
N VAL A 506 61.67 -109.94 202.05
CA VAL A 506 62.49 -109.11 201.06
C VAL A 506 63.04 -109.72 199.72
N THR A 507 63.05 -108.95 198.57
CA THR A 507 64.10 -108.78 197.48
C THR A 507 63.54 -108.26 196.10
N SER A 508 64.32 -107.58 195.21
CA SER A 508 63.90 -107.07 193.86
C SER A 508 65.04 -106.60 192.87
N SER A 509 64.71 -105.94 191.72
CA SER A 509 65.55 -105.25 190.66
C SER A 509 66.00 -106.07 189.40
N VAL A 510 66.54 -105.57 188.25
CA VAL A 510 67.16 -104.28 187.80
C VAL A 510 67.25 -104.08 186.23
N LYS A 511 67.38 -102.81 185.73
CA LYS A 511 67.88 -102.32 184.37
C LYS A 511 66.99 -102.60 183.10
N THR A 512 67.24 -102.14 181.84
CA THR A 512 68.45 -101.70 181.03
C THR A 512 68.26 -100.38 180.19
N VAL A 513 69.09 -100.09 179.15
CA VAL A 513 69.10 -98.90 178.21
C VAL A 513 69.97 -99.20 176.95
N PRO A 514 69.80 -98.64 175.70
CA PRO A 514 70.24 -97.28 175.20
C PRO A 514 69.22 -96.63 174.19
N SER A 515 69.43 -95.88 173.06
CA SER A 515 70.58 -95.42 172.20
C SER A 515 70.22 -94.33 171.12
N GLU A 516 71.12 -93.35 170.88
CA GLU A 516 71.57 -92.69 169.61
C GLU A 516 70.71 -91.65 168.76
N SER A 517 71.14 -91.31 167.51
CA SER A 517 71.01 -90.01 166.76
C SER A 517 71.00 -90.21 165.20
N GLU A 518 70.84 -89.30 164.19
CA GLU A 518 70.71 -87.81 163.97
C GLU A 518 69.96 -87.52 162.61
N ARG A 519 70.10 -86.53 161.66
CA ARG A 519 70.95 -85.35 161.26
C ARG A 519 70.16 -84.41 160.24
N PRO A 520 70.51 -83.13 159.92
CA PRO A 520 69.44 -82.09 159.75
C PRO A 520 69.48 -80.94 158.68
N GLY A 521 68.32 -80.23 158.57
CA GLY A 521 68.11 -78.80 158.14
C GLY A 521 66.84 -78.54 157.26
N ARG A 522 66.18 -77.35 157.13
CA ARG A 522 65.99 -76.10 157.95
C ARG A 522 64.79 -75.25 157.39
N ALA A 523 64.40 -74.11 158.00
CA ALA A 523 63.33 -73.12 157.61
C ALA A 523 63.77 -71.66 157.99
N LEU A 524 63.06 -70.50 157.81
CA LEU A 524 61.64 -70.05 157.63
C LEU A 524 61.47 -69.16 156.34
N SER A 525 60.62 -68.12 156.10
CA SER A 525 59.60 -67.26 156.80
C SER A 525 58.58 -66.66 155.75
N GLU A 526 57.80 -65.52 155.79
CA GLU A 526 57.63 -64.25 156.57
C GLU A 526 56.22 -63.56 156.26
N ASP A 527 55.90 -62.37 156.80
CA ASP A 527 54.58 -61.62 156.81
C ASP A 527 54.64 -60.16 156.20
N ALA A 528 53.60 -59.30 156.02
CA ALA A 528 52.13 -59.37 155.73
C ALA A 528 51.50 -57.94 155.54
N GLY A 529 50.25 -57.79 155.03
CA GLY A 529 49.36 -56.61 155.28
C GLY A 529 48.79 -55.79 154.07
N ALA A 530 47.51 -55.34 154.15
CA ALA A 530 46.83 -54.47 153.16
C ALA A 530 45.58 -53.74 153.70
N LEU A 531 45.23 -52.53 153.21
CA LEU A 531 43.94 -51.83 153.47
C LEU A 531 43.74 -50.55 152.60
N ALA A 532 42.86 -50.56 151.57
CA ALA A 532 42.42 -49.35 150.84
C ALA A 532 41.19 -49.59 149.92
N VAL A 533 39.95 -49.30 150.38
CA VAL A 533 38.71 -49.68 149.64
C VAL A 533 37.92 -48.48 149.05
N HIS A 534 38.18 -47.24 149.46
CA HIS A 534 37.35 -46.08 149.06
C HIS A 534 37.58 -45.52 147.64
N ALA A 535 38.49 -46.08 146.83
CA ALA A 535 38.83 -45.56 145.51
C ALA A 535 37.87 -45.99 144.37
N THR A 536 37.10 -47.07 144.55
CA THR A 536 36.40 -47.76 143.43
C THR A 536 35.11 -47.07 142.98
N ALA A 537 34.34 -46.47 143.89
CA ALA A 537 33.04 -45.86 143.57
C ALA A 537 33.16 -44.67 142.59
N LEU A 538 34.27 -43.92 142.64
CA LEU A 538 34.51 -42.74 141.80
C LEU A 538 34.93 -43.07 140.36
N ALA A 539 35.24 -44.34 140.06
CA ALA A 539 35.58 -44.81 138.72
C ALA A 539 34.33 -45.15 137.89
N ALA A 540 33.30 -45.76 138.52
CA ALA A 540 32.09 -46.21 137.83
C ALA A 540 31.30 -45.05 137.18
N LEU A 541 31.00 -44.00 137.95
CA LEU A 541 30.25 -42.82 137.48
C LEU A 541 30.96 -42.04 136.36
N LYS A 542 32.29 -42.15 136.25
CA LYS A 542 33.05 -41.56 135.13
C LYS A 542 32.89 -42.36 133.83
N LYS A 543 32.60 -43.67 133.91
CA LYS A 543 32.42 -44.56 132.77
C LYS A 543 31.05 -44.34 132.10
N GLU A 544 29.96 -44.34 132.87
CA GLU A 544 28.61 -44.03 132.35
C GLU A 544 28.55 -42.67 131.63
N LYS A 545 29.21 -41.64 132.19
CA LYS A 545 29.27 -40.32 131.55
C LYS A 545 29.96 -40.35 130.18
N ALA A 546 30.99 -41.17 130.01
CA ALA A 546 31.68 -41.31 128.72
C ALA A 546 30.82 -42.07 127.69
N GLU A 547 30.14 -43.14 128.12
CA GLU A 547 29.26 -43.95 127.27
C GLU A 547 28.05 -43.14 126.78
N LEU A 548 27.47 -42.28 127.61
CA LEU A 548 26.39 -41.36 127.21
C LEU A 548 26.85 -40.28 126.22
N LEU A 549 28.05 -39.72 126.39
CA LEU A 549 28.60 -38.73 125.45
C LEU A 549 28.88 -39.33 124.06
N SER A 550 29.43 -40.55 124.01
CA SER A 550 29.58 -41.31 122.76
C SER A 550 28.24 -41.55 122.06
N ARG A 551 27.16 -41.77 122.84
CA ARG A 551 25.82 -42.01 122.29
C ARG A 551 25.20 -40.77 121.66
N ILE A 552 25.61 -39.57 122.09
CA ILE A 552 25.12 -38.30 121.54
C ILE A 552 25.80 -38.02 120.18
N SER A 553 27.13 -38.14 120.09
CA SER A 553 27.84 -37.95 118.81
C SER A 553 27.39 -38.93 117.71
N ASP A 554 27.07 -40.18 118.09
CA ASP A 554 26.52 -41.19 117.17
C ASP A 554 25.14 -40.81 116.60
N LEU A 555 24.35 -39.99 117.32
CA LEU A 555 23.05 -39.51 116.89
C LEU A 555 23.16 -38.24 116.05
N GLU A 556 24.07 -37.32 116.40
CA GLU A 556 24.38 -36.12 115.63
C GLU A 556 24.90 -36.46 114.22
N LEU A 557 25.80 -37.43 114.10
CA LEU A 557 26.28 -37.96 112.81
C LEU A 557 25.15 -38.54 111.95
N ARG A 558 24.16 -39.20 112.57
CA ARG A 558 23.00 -39.77 111.86
C ARG A 558 22.01 -38.69 111.40
N LEU A 559 21.87 -37.60 112.17
CA LEU A 559 21.05 -36.45 111.80
C LEU A 559 21.63 -35.76 110.56
N GLN A 560 22.93 -35.47 110.56
CA GLN A 560 23.61 -34.84 109.41
C GLN A 560 23.54 -35.73 108.15
N ALA A 561 23.68 -37.05 108.30
CA ALA A 561 23.49 -37.99 107.19
C ALA A 561 22.06 -37.96 106.61
N ALA A 562 21.04 -37.75 107.44
CA ALA A 562 19.65 -37.62 107.01
C ALA A 562 19.39 -36.29 106.28
N GLU A 563 19.96 -35.17 106.74
CA GLU A 563 19.85 -33.85 106.09
C GLU A 563 20.55 -33.81 104.71
N VAL A 564 21.73 -34.43 104.62
CA VAL A 564 22.45 -34.64 103.34
C VAL A 564 21.72 -35.63 102.42
N SER A 565 20.82 -36.45 102.94
CA SER A 565 19.92 -37.29 102.14
C SER A 565 18.70 -36.51 101.64
N LEU A 566 18.08 -35.69 102.51
CA LEU A 566 16.88 -34.91 102.20
C LEU A 566 17.14 -33.86 101.11
N SER A 567 18.29 -33.17 101.16
CA SER A 567 18.69 -32.18 100.15
C SER A 567 18.84 -32.75 98.73
N LYS A 568 19.13 -34.06 98.59
CA LYS A 568 19.24 -34.74 97.29
C LYS A 568 17.89 -35.08 96.66
N VAL A 569 16.81 -35.12 97.44
CA VAL A 569 15.45 -35.41 96.95
C VAL A 569 14.84 -34.22 96.19
N GLY A 570 15.26 -32.99 96.49
CA GLY A 570 14.70 -31.77 95.87
C GLY A 570 15.16 -31.47 94.44
N GLN A 571 16.33 -32.00 94.01
CA GLN A 571 16.96 -31.59 92.75
C GLN A 571 16.16 -31.94 91.46
N PRO A 572 15.54 -33.13 91.31
CA PRO A 572 14.82 -33.47 90.08
C PRO A 572 13.59 -32.58 89.82
N HIS A 573 12.90 -32.14 90.87
CA HIS A 573 11.61 -31.46 90.73
C HIS A 573 11.74 -30.02 90.25
N ALA A 574 12.79 -29.31 90.70
CA ALA A 574 13.10 -27.95 90.25
C ALA A 574 13.50 -27.92 88.76
N PHE A 575 14.31 -28.88 88.32
CA PHE A 575 14.74 -29.01 86.93
C PHE A 575 13.56 -29.24 85.97
N LEU A 576 12.61 -30.11 86.35
CA LEU A 576 11.39 -30.35 85.59
C LEU A 576 10.50 -29.11 85.45
N LEU A 577 10.35 -28.30 86.52
CA LEU A 577 9.59 -27.05 86.47
C LEU A 577 10.24 -26.04 85.51
N GLN A 578 11.57 -25.92 85.54
CA GLN A 578 12.31 -25.01 84.66
C GLN A 578 12.21 -25.44 83.18
N GLN A 579 12.29 -26.74 82.88
CA GLN A 579 12.03 -27.25 81.53
C GLN A 579 10.59 -26.96 81.05
N LEU A 580 9.61 -27.02 81.95
CA LEU A 580 8.20 -26.74 81.62
C LEU A 580 7.98 -25.25 81.30
N THR A 581 8.62 -24.34 82.05
CA THR A 581 8.60 -22.90 81.71
C THR A 581 9.30 -22.61 80.39
N ASP A 582 10.45 -23.24 80.13
CA ASP A 582 11.18 -23.05 78.86
C ASP A 582 10.41 -23.62 77.65
N ALA A 583 9.67 -24.71 77.84
CA ALA A 583 8.77 -25.26 76.83
C ALA A 583 7.59 -24.31 76.55
N LYS A 584 6.94 -23.78 77.60
CA LYS A 584 5.81 -22.83 77.49
C LYS A 584 6.23 -21.57 76.72
N ASN A 585 7.37 -20.98 77.08
CA ASN A 585 7.91 -19.79 76.41
C ASN A 585 8.20 -20.04 74.92
N LYS A 586 8.66 -21.24 74.55
CA LYS A 586 8.90 -21.62 73.14
C LYS A 586 7.60 -21.78 72.35
N VAL A 587 6.52 -22.27 72.97
CA VAL A 587 5.19 -22.37 72.35
C VAL A 587 4.62 -20.97 72.09
N GLU A 588 4.64 -20.07 73.06
CA GLU A 588 4.11 -18.70 72.90
C GLU A 588 4.83 -17.92 71.78
N VAL A 589 6.15 -18.06 71.67
CA VAL A 589 6.94 -17.48 70.56
C VAL A 589 6.59 -18.11 69.20
N ALA A 590 6.27 -19.41 69.16
CA ALA A 590 5.85 -20.09 67.93
C ALA A 590 4.43 -19.65 67.48
N GLU A 591 3.51 -19.47 68.42
CA GLU A 591 2.16 -18.97 68.15
C GLU A 591 2.17 -17.54 67.61
N GLN A 592 2.95 -16.63 68.22
CA GLN A 592 3.13 -15.26 67.72
C GLN A 592 3.67 -15.25 66.27
N ARG A 593 4.67 -16.11 65.97
CA ARG A 593 5.19 -16.26 64.60
C ARG A 593 4.13 -16.78 63.63
N SER A 594 3.28 -17.72 64.06
CA SER A 594 2.16 -18.23 63.26
C SER A 594 1.11 -17.14 62.97
N GLN A 595 0.79 -16.30 63.95
CA GLN A 595 -0.16 -15.18 63.77
C GLN A 595 0.38 -14.13 62.79
N VAL A 596 1.66 -13.74 62.90
CA VAL A 596 2.32 -12.81 61.96
C VAL A 596 2.38 -13.39 60.54
N ALA A 597 2.62 -14.69 60.38
CA ALA A 597 2.60 -15.35 59.07
C ALA A 597 1.19 -15.35 58.45
N LYS A 598 0.14 -15.59 59.25
CA LYS A 598 -1.27 -15.53 58.79
C LYS A 598 -1.69 -14.12 58.35
N ALA A 599 -1.28 -13.09 59.08
CA ALA A 599 -1.56 -11.69 58.70
C ALA A 599 -0.95 -11.35 57.32
N LYS A 600 0.31 -11.73 57.09
CA LYS A 600 1.00 -11.52 55.80
C LYS A 600 0.40 -12.34 54.64
N MET A 601 -0.16 -13.52 54.92
CA MET A 601 -0.89 -14.29 53.90
C MET A 601 -2.12 -13.54 53.39
N VAL A 602 -2.97 -13.02 54.30
CA VAL A 602 -4.16 -12.24 53.93
C VAL A 602 -3.80 -10.94 53.21
N GLU A 603 -2.71 -10.29 53.62
CA GLU A 603 -2.18 -9.10 52.93
C GLU A 603 -1.77 -9.43 51.47
N LEU A 604 -0.99 -10.48 51.26
CA LEU A 604 -0.57 -10.94 49.92
C LEU A 604 -1.73 -11.44 49.06
N GLU A 605 -2.74 -12.08 49.66
CA GLU A 605 -3.97 -12.48 48.98
C GLU A 605 -4.77 -11.26 48.49
N SER A 606 -4.84 -10.18 49.28
CA SER A 606 -5.50 -8.93 48.84
C SER A 606 -4.76 -8.26 47.68
N GLN A 607 -3.42 -8.20 47.74
CA GLN A 607 -2.57 -7.66 46.67
C GLN A 607 -2.67 -8.49 45.37
N LEU A 608 -2.68 -9.82 45.48
CA LEU A 608 -2.90 -10.71 44.35
C LEU A 608 -4.30 -10.56 43.73
N GLN A 609 -5.32 -10.22 44.52
CA GLN A 609 -6.65 -9.95 43.96
C GLN A 609 -6.70 -8.61 43.22
N GLN A 610 -6.15 -7.54 43.80
CA GLN A 610 -6.07 -6.24 43.12
C GLN A 610 -5.36 -6.35 41.75
N VAL A 611 -4.23 -7.06 41.69
CA VAL A 611 -3.47 -7.27 40.44
C VAL A 611 -4.23 -8.14 39.42
N ARG A 612 -5.18 -9.00 39.85
CA ARG A 612 -6.09 -9.70 38.94
C ARG A 612 -7.13 -8.75 38.36
N ASP A 613 -7.76 -7.95 39.22
CA ASP A 613 -8.82 -7.02 38.84
C ASP A 613 -8.28 -5.95 37.87
N GLU A 614 -7.09 -5.40 38.13
CA GLU A 614 -6.37 -4.49 37.21
C GLU A 614 -6.04 -5.14 35.86
N ARG A 615 -5.60 -6.41 35.86
CA ARG A 615 -5.26 -7.15 34.64
C ARG A 615 -6.50 -7.51 33.81
N ASP A 616 -7.61 -7.83 34.45
CA ASP A 616 -8.86 -8.13 33.74
C ASP A 616 -9.56 -6.84 33.25
N ALA A 617 -9.35 -5.69 33.92
CA ALA A 617 -9.70 -4.38 33.38
C ALA A 617 -8.90 -4.05 32.11
N MET A 618 -7.57 -4.14 32.13
CA MET A 618 -6.71 -3.93 30.95
C MET A 618 -7.06 -4.87 29.78
N ARG A 619 -7.54 -6.08 30.07
CA ARG A 619 -8.02 -7.02 29.05
C ARG A 619 -9.30 -6.53 28.37
N ASN A 620 -10.27 -6.05 29.14
CA ASN A 620 -11.50 -5.48 28.61
C ASN A 620 -11.22 -4.24 27.73
N ASP A 621 -10.29 -3.38 28.14
CA ASP A 621 -9.84 -2.23 27.33
C ASP A 621 -9.19 -2.66 26.02
N MET A 622 -8.36 -3.72 26.04
CA MET A 622 -7.77 -4.27 24.82
C MET A 622 -8.83 -4.85 23.87
N ASP A 623 -9.81 -5.58 24.38
CA ASP A 623 -10.91 -6.13 23.58
C ASP A 623 -11.82 -5.01 23.02
N ALA A 624 -12.00 -3.90 23.76
CA ALA A 624 -12.65 -2.69 23.25
C ALA A 624 -11.87 -2.03 22.10
N VAL A 625 -10.54 -1.89 22.23
CA VAL A 625 -9.68 -1.37 21.15
C VAL A 625 -9.70 -2.28 19.91
N LEU A 626 -9.74 -3.61 20.09
CA LEU A 626 -9.84 -4.57 18.99
C LEU A 626 -11.19 -4.49 18.28
N THR A 627 -12.30 -4.34 18.99
CA THR A 627 -13.64 -4.17 18.37
C THR A 627 -13.76 -2.82 17.65
N HIS A 628 -13.22 -1.73 18.22
CA HIS A 628 -13.12 -0.45 17.50
C HIS A 628 -12.29 -0.56 16.21
N ARG A 629 -11.15 -1.27 16.25
CA ARG A 629 -10.32 -1.52 15.05
C ARG A 629 -11.07 -2.33 14.00
N ALA A 630 -11.84 -3.35 14.40
CA ALA A 630 -12.67 -4.12 13.48
C ALA A 630 -13.75 -3.26 12.81
N GLY A 631 -14.40 -2.37 13.56
CA GLY A 631 -15.37 -1.40 13.03
C GLY A 631 -14.74 -0.40 12.04
N LEU A 632 -13.51 0.07 12.31
CA LEU A 632 -12.77 0.93 11.40
C LEU A 632 -12.37 0.21 10.10
N GLU A 633 -11.96 -1.06 10.16
CA GLU A 633 -11.69 -1.87 8.96
C GLU A 633 -12.98 -2.20 8.17
N GLU A 634 -14.15 -2.30 8.81
CA GLU A 634 -15.44 -2.36 8.11
C GLU A 634 -15.77 -1.04 7.42
N MET A 635 -15.67 0.08 8.12
CA MET A 635 -15.90 1.42 7.57
C MET A 635 -14.97 1.71 6.38
N LYS A 636 -13.69 1.34 6.49
CA LYS A 636 -12.69 1.39 5.41
C LYS A 636 -13.09 0.51 4.23
N ARG A 637 -13.63 -0.70 4.44
CA ARG A 637 -14.15 -1.56 3.36
C ARG A 637 -15.41 -1.00 2.70
N VAL A 638 -16.29 -0.33 3.44
CA VAL A 638 -17.44 0.41 2.89
C VAL A 638 -16.98 1.59 2.05
N VAL A 639 -16.04 2.41 2.53
CA VAL A 639 -15.46 3.53 1.77
C VAL A 639 -14.74 3.04 0.51
N MET A 640 -13.92 1.98 0.60
CA MET A 640 -13.28 1.35 -0.55
C MET A 640 -14.30 0.87 -1.60
N ARG A 641 -15.45 0.33 -1.18
CA ARG A 641 -16.54 -0.08 -2.08
C ARG A 641 -17.26 1.12 -2.71
N ALA A 642 -17.47 2.20 -1.96
CA ALA A 642 -18.09 3.42 -2.47
C ALA A 642 -17.18 4.17 -3.47
N VAL A 643 -15.88 4.23 -3.21
CA VAL A 643 -14.88 4.86 -4.09
C VAL A 643 -14.56 3.99 -5.31
N GLY A 644 -14.48 2.66 -5.13
CA GLY A 644 -14.23 1.71 -6.23
C GLY A 644 -15.44 1.45 -7.13
N GLY A 645 -16.66 1.75 -6.67
CA GLY A 645 -17.91 1.44 -7.39
C GLY A 645 -18.18 2.23 -8.67
N ASN A 646 -17.29 3.16 -9.05
CA ASN A 646 -17.50 4.09 -10.17
C ASN A 646 -16.50 3.90 -11.33
N LEU A 647 -15.75 2.80 -11.37
CA LEU A 647 -14.81 2.47 -12.46
C LEU A 647 -14.90 0.99 -12.87
N SER A 648 -14.87 0.76 -14.19
CA SER A 648 -14.86 -0.53 -14.89
C SER A 648 -16.07 -1.46 -14.72
N GLY A 649 -16.87 -1.55 -15.79
CA GLY A 649 -17.55 -2.80 -16.14
C GLY A 649 -16.68 -3.69 -17.04
N ALA A 650 -17.32 -4.70 -17.64
CA ALA A 650 -16.80 -5.66 -18.62
C ALA A 650 -15.88 -6.81 -18.11
N ALA A 651 -16.21 -8.03 -18.57
CA ALA A 651 -15.52 -9.33 -18.42
C ALA A 651 -15.28 -9.89 -16.99
N GLY A 652 -15.32 -11.22 -16.75
CA GLY A 652 -15.85 -12.31 -17.58
C GLY A 652 -15.09 -13.64 -17.44
N LEU A 653 -15.74 -14.68 -16.86
CA LEU A 653 -15.30 -16.09 -16.77
C LEU A 653 -14.00 -16.34 -15.95
N VAL A 654 -13.62 -17.55 -15.48
CA VAL A 654 -14.34 -18.75 -14.95
C VAL A 654 -13.33 -19.47 -14.01
N PRO A 655 -13.74 -20.21 -12.95
CA PRO A 655 -12.80 -20.74 -11.93
C PRO A 655 -12.21 -22.13 -12.25
N THR A 656 -11.01 -22.42 -11.74
CA THR A 656 -10.38 -23.76 -11.72
C THR A 656 -9.65 -24.08 -10.41
N HIS A 657 -9.56 -25.37 -10.08
CA HIS A 657 -9.20 -25.91 -8.76
C HIS A 657 -7.69 -26.12 -8.51
N SER A 658 -7.37 -26.25 -7.20
CA SER A 658 -6.45 -27.24 -6.58
C SER A 658 -4.98 -27.41 -7.01
N SER A 659 -4.08 -27.05 -6.09
CA SER A 659 -3.04 -27.95 -5.53
C SER A 659 -2.70 -27.38 -4.14
N ASP A 660 -3.15 -27.95 -3.03
CA ASP A 660 -2.75 -29.23 -2.42
C ASP A 660 -1.32 -29.21 -1.85
N GLY A 661 -1.15 -29.76 -0.66
CA GLY A 661 -0.02 -29.50 0.26
C GLY A 661 -0.35 -29.89 1.71
N ALA A 662 -0.97 -31.05 1.90
CA ALA A 662 -1.42 -31.49 3.21
C ALA A 662 -0.27 -31.96 4.13
N VAL A 663 -0.31 -31.52 5.40
CA VAL A 663 0.31 -32.21 6.53
C VAL A 663 -0.75 -32.39 7.61
N HIS A 664 -1.11 -33.64 7.90
CA HIS A 664 -1.96 -34.00 9.04
C HIS A 664 -1.24 -33.65 10.37
N THR A 665 -1.91 -33.25 11.45
CA THR A 665 -2.76 -34.14 12.25
C THR A 665 -3.83 -33.41 13.09
N LEU A 666 -5.01 -34.06 13.22
CA LEU A 666 -5.84 -34.24 14.44
C LEU A 666 -6.12 -33.02 15.37
N SER A 667 -7.34 -32.74 15.83
CA SER A 667 -8.63 -33.46 15.74
C SER A 667 -9.83 -32.51 15.98
N THR A 668 -10.99 -32.90 15.43
CA THR A 668 -12.36 -32.57 15.89
C THR A 668 -12.56 -32.77 17.41
N THR A 669 -13.55 -32.18 18.11
CA THR A 669 -14.91 -31.76 17.67
C THR A 669 -15.53 -30.68 18.60
N SER A 670 -16.57 -29.99 18.12
CA SER A 670 -17.58 -29.23 18.92
C SER A 670 -18.85 -30.11 19.14
N PRO A 671 -19.98 -29.71 19.81
CA PRO A 671 -20.31 -28.40 20.42
C PRO A 671 -21.04 -28.41 21.80
N VAL A 672 -21.25 -27.18 22.31
CA VAL A 672 -22.38 -26.63 23.11
C VAL A 672 -23.56 -27.54 23.51
N LEU A 673 -23.98 -27.50 24.80
CA LEU A 673 -25.37 -27.22 25.22
C LEU A 673 -25.59 -26.95 26.74
N TYR A 674 -26.76 -26.39 27.08
CA TYR A 674 -27.27 -26.05 28.43
C TYR A 674 -27.92 -27.23 29.16
N PHE A 675 -27.86 -27.23 30.51
CA PHE A 675 -28.92 -27.49 31.53
C PHE A 675 -28.22 -27.47 32.92
N GLN A 676 -28.70 -26.92 34.05
CA GLN A 676 -30.01 -26.56 34.61
C GLN A 676 -30.79 -27.68 35.35
N GLY A 677 -30.47 -27.86 36.63
CA GLY A 677 -31.47 -28.02 37.70
C GLY A 677 -31.96 -29.43 38.08
N ALA A 678 -32.13 -29.63 39.40
CA ALA A 678 -32.75 -30.77 40.10
C ALA A 678 -32.08 -32.16 39.94
N GLY A 679 -32.16 -33.07 40.92
CA GLY A 679 -32.60 -32.87 42.32
C GLY A 679 -32.93 -34.16 43.11
N LEU A 680 -32.90 -34.01 44.45
CA LEU A 680 -33.56 -34.82 45.48
C LEU A 680 -32.93 -36.18 45.92
N HIS A 681 -33.27 -36.52 47.18
CA HIS A 681 -33.01 -37.76 47.94
C HIS A 681 -31.55 -37.98 48.41
N GLY A 682 -31.21 -37.89 49.71
CA GLY A 682 -31.95 -37.39 50.89
C GLY A 682 -31.67 -38.17 52.19
N SER A 683 -31.74 -37.51 53.35
CA SER A 683 -31.55 -38.09 54.72
C SER A 683 -30.15 -38.67 55.01
N THR A 684 -29.56 -38.73 56.22
CA THR A 684 -29.94 -38.43 57.63
C THR A 684 -28.62 -38.37 58.46
N THR A 685 -28.46 -37.77 59.66
CA THR A 685 -29.36 -36.99 60.54
C THR A 685 -28.58 -36.13 61.58
N ILE A 686 -29.29 -35.17 62.21
CA ILE A 686 -29.35 -34.76 63.65
C ILE A 686 -28.30 -35.38 64.63
N MET A 687 -27.72 -34.69 65.65
CA MET A 687 -28.08 -33.44 66.35
C MET A 687 -26.87 -32.59 66.81
N ARG A 688 -27.20 -31.36 67.22
CA ARG A 688 -26.35 -30.36 67.90
C ARG A 688 -25.72 -30.84 69.21
N GLY A 689 -24.53 -30.30 69.51
CA GLY A 689 -24.23 -29.64 70.78
C GLY A 689 -23.99 -28.17 70.50
#